data_AF-A0A7V2LLA5-F1
#
_entry.id   AF-A0A7V2LLA5-F1
#
_cell.length_a   1.000
_cell.length_b   1.000
_cell.length_c   1.000
_cell.angle_alpha   90.00
_cell.angle_beta   90.00
_cell.angle_gamma   90.00
#
_symmetry.space_group_name_H-M   'P 1'
#
loop_
_entity.id
_entity.type
_entity.pdbx_description
1 polymer ?
#
loop_
_entity_poly.entity_id
_entity_poly.type
_entity_poly.pdbx_seq_one_letter_code
_entity_poly.pdbx_strand_id
1 'polypeptide(L)'
;MSNQRQFKILVPVSSPDQVANILPLIAPLARERSAQVQLLHIELSAYGGTTRFGGEKEWLVELEQTLLAQSIQTELLQCAAHNLSGAIREVVTEQNPDLLLLSWRRPVGPFATDEAVDLQSLLLDVPCDLVVWRGRDHAPTPRRILIPSAGGPNASLAMQLADALADAYEGEITVLSVLPTSADQAAITAKQESLRNDLVERLEKIDIDAEAVHIELIQERSPTAGILSAAASGKYDLLMIGASREGVLHRLVFGEIPEKVASQADIPVLVIKRPLSRTVTIVRKVWEGVTGRAPRLTEAEKIDTYREIRRNARPDIDFYTMMALSTAIATLGLLLDSAAVVIGAMLVAPLMAAIIPLGLGVVQGDMRLLRLAIGSTLRGVLIALAIALAIGVIVPGDSVTAEMASRASPSLLDLGVALASGAAAAYALSRKDMSASLPGVAIAVALVPPLAVMGLSLSQGQWRIAAGSSLLFATNLVAIAAMGGFVFLLLGFQPEPDRRERMLVFTRMWQVLIILLLIISLPLAWLTFRSFGEAKLQHDLRQTLEKEIAAMEGVEFREYETSIDEEGVLNVAVEVESTRTIAHHKSVDLQEHLVEVLNRPVALVLKVIPTTRLDSLEPPTPEPTPTETSAATSTPASGAFHIQPRAIFDPGFI
;
A
#
# COMPACT_ATOMS: atom_id res chain seq x y z
N MET A 1 -20.86 23.90 28.59
CA MET A 1 -20.45 22.87 29.58
C MET A 1 -20.12 21.61 28.80
N SER A 2 -18.83 21.38 28.55
CA SER A 2 -18.34 20.21 27.82
C SER A 2 -18.68 18.97 28.63
N ASN A 3 -19.37 18.01 28.02
CA ASN A 3 -19.71 16.71 28.60
C ASN A 3 -18.41 15.92 28.79
N GLN A 4 -17.65 16.21 29.86
CA GLN A 4 -16.41 15.50 30.17
C GLN A 4 -16.77 14.07 30.54
N ARG A 5 -16.51 13.16 29.60
CA ARG A 5 -16.64 11.73 29.80
C ARG A 5 -15.74 11.32 30.96
N GLN A 6 -16.34 10.70 31.97
CA GLN A 6 -15.62 10.17 33.13
C GLN A 6 -14.63 9.07 32.71
N PHE A 7 -13.40 9.12 33.22
CA PHE A 7 -12.36 8.12 32.93
C PHE A 7 -12.77 6.76 33.51
N LYS A 8 -12.70 5.69 32.74
CA LYS A 8 -13.15 4.35 33.15
C LYS A 8 -11.99 3.36 33.20
N ILE A 9 -11.82 2.69 34.34
CA ILE A 9 -10.84 1.63 34.54
C ILE A 9 -11.58 0.30 34.66
N LEU A 10 -11.38 -0.61 33.71
CA LEU A 10 -11.96 -1.95 33.75
C LEU A 10 -10.95 -2.94 34.36
N VAL A 11 -11.39 -3.69 35.37
CA VAL A 11 -10.58 -4.65 36.09
C VAL A 11 -11.32 -5.99 36.14
N PRO A 12 -10.89 -6.99 35.34
CA PRO A 12 -11.43 -8.34 35.44
C PRO A 12 -10.98 -9.04 36.72
N VAL A 13 -11.93 -9.56 37.49
CA VAL A 13 -11.73 -10.13 38.82
C VAL A 13 -12.30 -11.54 38.92
N SER A 14 -11.45 -12.47 39.32
CA SER A 14 -11.79 -13.88 39.52
C SER A 14 -11.82 -14.27 41.00
N SER A 15 -11.16 -13.51 41.88
CA SER A 15 -11.08 -13.77 43.33
C SER A 15 -10.84 -12.49 44.14
N PRO A 16 -11.25 -12.45 45.43
CA PRO A 16 -11.02 -11.30 46.30
C PRO A 16 -9.51 -11.04 46.52
N ASP A 17 -8.70 -12.09 46.65
CA ASP A 17 -7.25 -11.97 46.81
C ASP A 17 -6.58 -11.26 45.62
N GLN A 18 -7.07 -11.51 44.41
CA GLN A 18 -6.56 -10.86 43.21
C GLN A 18 -6.77 -9.35 43.29
N VAL A 19 -7.94 -8.90 43.76
CA VAL A 19 -8.25 -7.47 43.88
C VAL A 19 -7.44 -6.82 44.98
N ALA A 20 -7.34 -7.49 46.14
CA ALA A 20 -6.46 -7.05 47.22
C ALA A 20 -5.02 -6.85 46.69
N ASN A 21 -4.51 -7.78 45.88
CA ASN A 21 -3.16 -7.71 45.33
C ASN A 21 -2.92 -6.56 44.35
N ILE A 22 -3.93 -6.03 43.67
CA ILE A 22 -3.77 -4.94 42.68
C ILE A 22 -4.31 -3.60 43.19
N LEU A 23 -4.96 -3.58 44.36
CA LEU A 23 -5.54 -2.41 44.96
C LEU A 23 -4.55 -1.25 45.16
N PRO A 24 -3.30 -1.48 45.61
CA PRO A 24 -2.30 -0.41 45.73
C PRO A 24 -1.99 0.29 44.40
N LEU A 25 -2.24 -0.36 43.27
CA LEU A 25 -2.04 0.22 41.93
C LEU A 25 -3.30 0.93 41.42
N ILE A 26 -4.48 0.37 41.68
CA ILE A 26 -5.75 0.93 41.18
C ILE A 26 -6.15 2.20 41.94
N ALA A 27 -6.03 2.20 43.27
CA ALA A 27 -6.56 3.27 44.11
C ALA A 27 -5.94 4.65 43.83
N PRO A 28 -4.61 4.80 43.66
CA PRO A 28 -4.00 6.06 43.21
C PRO A 28 -4.51 6.52 41.83
N LEU A 29 -4.49 5.61 40.85
CA LEU A 29 -4.90 5.89 39.48
C LEU A 29 -6.37 6.33 39.39
N ALA A 30 -7.23 5.72 40.21
CA ALA A 30 -8.64 6.07 40.26
C ALA A 30 -8.86 7.46 40.88
N ARG A 31 -8.11 7.83 41.92
CA ARG A 31 -8.26 9.13 42.61
C ARG A 31 -7.73 10.28 41.78
N GLU A 32 -6.52 10.15 41.25
CA GLU A 32 -5.87 11.16 40.42
C GLU A 32 -6.75 11.54 39.20
N ARG A 33 -7.37 10.53 38.57
CA ARG A 33 -8.19 10.73 37.35
C ARG A 33 -9.69 10.87 37.60
N SER A 34 -10.12 10.89 38.87
CA SER A 34 -11.54 10.83 39.24
C SER A 34 -12.29 9.71 38.50
N ALA A 35 -11.63 8.55 38.36
CA ALA A 35 -12.06 7.48 37.50
C ALA A 35 -13.14 6.61 38.15
N GLN A 36 -14.02 6.04 37.32
CA GLN A 36 -14.94 4.99 37.69
C GLN A 36 -14.25 3.62 37.50
N VAL A 37 -14.16 2.83 38.55
CA VAL A 37 -13.56 1.48 38.53
C VAL A 37 -14.66 0.45 38.28
N GLN A 38 -14.64 -0.16 37.09
CA GLN A 38 -15.55 -1.23 36.71
C GLN A 38 -14.93 -2.59 37.06
N LEU A 39 -15.51 -3.29 38.03
CA LEU A 39 -15.09 -4.63 38.43
C LEU A 39 -15.85 -5.67 37.61
N LEU A 40 -15.16 -6.41 36.75
CA LEU A 40 -15.77 -7.39 35.87
C LEU A 40 -15.56 -8.81 36.39
N HIS A 41 -16.63 -9.45 36.84
CA HIS A 41 -16.63 -10.88 37.17
C HIS A 41 -17.18 -11.70 36.00
N ILE A 42 -16.42 -12.70 35.57
CA ILE A 42 -16.81 -13.58 34.45
C ILE A 42 -17.02 -14.99 34.98
N GLU A 43 -18.22 -15.52 34.76
CA GLU A 43 -18.55 -16.91 35.08
C GLU A 43 -18.47 -17.77 33.81
N LEU A 44 -17.53 -18.73 33.81
CA LEU A 44 -17.35 -19.62 32.66
C LEU A 44 -18.45 -20.70 32.66
N SER A 45 -19.29 -20.72 31.62
CA SER A 45 -20.36 -21.70 31.45
C SER A 45 -20.02 -22.72 30.36
N ALA A 46 -20.22 -24.01 30.68
CA ALA A 46 -20.05 -25.11 29.73
C ALA A 46 -21.20 -25.26 28.72
N TYR A 47 -22.36 -24.62 28.95
CA TYR A 47 -23.54 -24.70 28.08
C TYR A 47 -23.95 -23.30 27.60
N GLY A 48 -24.00 -23.13 26.27
CA GLY A 48 -24.41 -21.89 25.61
C GLY A 48 -25.86 -21.56 25.87
N GLY A 49 -26.07 -20.56 26.73
CA GLY A 49 -27.37 -19.97 27.01
C GLY A 49 -27.20 -18.71 27.85
N THR A 50 -27.94 -17.67 27.49
CA THR A 50 -28.12 -16.44 28.28
C THR A 50 -29.01 -16.73 29.50
N THR A 51 -28.54 -17.56 30.42
CA THR A 51 -29.21 -17.74 31.71
C THR A 51 -28.79 -16.62 32.66
N ARG A 52 -29.75 -15.75 32.97
CA ARG A 52 -29.67 -14.75 34.03
C ARG A 52 -29.32 -15.41 35.37
N PHE A 53 -28.22 -14.91 35.96
CA PHE A 53 -27.85 -14.84 37.38
C PHE A 53 -27.83 -16.16 38.20
N GLY A 54 -26.61 -16.58 38.56
CA GLY A 54 -26.33 -16.90 39.97
C GLY A 54 -26.25 -15.59 40.74
N GLY A 55 -26.77 -15.54 41.98
CA GLY A 55 -26.86 -14.31 42.77
C GLY A 55 -25.52 -13.58 42.93
N GLU A 56 -25.57 -12.27 43.20
CA GLU A 56 -24.39 -11.47 43.52
C GLU A 56 -23.54 -12.20 44.55
N LYS A 57 -22.29 -12.52 44.19
CA LYS A 57 -21.38 -13.18 45.13
C LYS A 57 -21.14 -12.22 46.28
N GLU A 58 -21.37 -12.66 47.52
CA GLU A 58 -21.24 -11.84 48.73
C GLU A 58 -19.89 -11.08 48.79
N TRP A 59 -18.81 -11.73 48.39
CA TRP A 59 -17.47 -11.11 48.37
C TRP A 59 -17.31 -9.95 47.36
N LEU A 60 -18.08 -9.92 46.27
CA LEU A 60 -18.05 -8.81 45.31
C LEU A 60 -18.71 -7.56 45.89
N VAL A 61 -19.80 -7.75 46.65
CA VAL A 61 -20.52 -6.68 47.34
C VAL A 61 -19.66 -6.13 48.49
N GLU A 62 -19.02 -7.01 49.27
CA GLU A 62 -18.07 -6.60 50.32
C GLU A 62 -16.87 -5.83 49.75
N LEU A 63 -16.36 -6.26 48.60
CA LEU A 63 -15.27 -5.58 47.90
C LEU A 63 -15.68 -4.19 47.40
N GLU A 64 -16.88 -4.07 46.82
CA GLU A 64 -17.44 -2.80 46.39
C GLU A 64 -17.54 -1.82 47.56
N GLN A 65 -18.07 -2.28 48.71
CA GLN A 65 -18.14 -1.49 49.93
C GLN A 65 -16.76 -1.06 50.44
N THR A 66 -15.76 -1.94 50.34
CA THR A 66 -14.37 -1.65 50.75
C THR A 66 -13.75 -0.55 49.88
N LEU A 67 -14.00 -0.58 48.57
CA LEU A 67 -13.52 0.43 47.63
C LEU A 67 -14.26 1.77 47.80
N LEU A 68 -15.57 1.73 48.02
CA LEU A 68 -16.37 2.90 48.35
C LEU A 68 -15.89 3.57 49.64
N ALA A 69 -15.49 2.79 50.66
CA ALA A 69 -14.90 3.31 51.88
C ALA A 69 -13.56 4.04 51.67
N GLN A 70 -12.86 3.75 50.56
CA GLN A 70 -11.65 4.46 50.12
C GLN A 70 -11.94 5.61 49.15
N SER A 71 -13.21 6.01 49.02
CA SER A 71 -13.69 7.06 48.11
C SER A 71 -13.46 6.76 46.62
N ILE A 72 -13.44 5.47 46.24
CA ILE A 72 -13.31 5.03 44.85
C ILE A 72 -14.71 4.73 44.32
N GLN A 73 -15.11 5.38 43.23
CA GLN A 73 -16.37 5.06 42.57
C GLN A 73 -16.26 3.73 41.84
N THR A 74 -17.12 2.79 42.20
CA THR A 74 -17.12 1.43 41.67
C THR A 74 -18.40 1.10 40.92
N GLU A 75 -18.30 0.24 39.92
CA GLU A 75 -19.44 -0.37 39.24
C GLU A 75 -19.16 -1.86 39.07
N LEU A 76 -20.08 -2.69 39.53
CA LEU A 76 -19.96 -4.15 39.41
C LEU A 76 -20.57 -4.62 38.08
N LEU A 77 -19.78 -5.30 37.27
CA LEU A 77 -20.21 -5.94 36.03
C LEU A 77 -20.08 -7.45 36.17
N GLN A 78 -21.13 -8.18 35.80
CA GLN A 78 -21.14 -9.65 35.80
C GLN A 78 -21.60 -10.15 34.44
N CYS A 79 -20.83 -11.06 33.84
CA CYS A 79 -21.25 -11.73 32.61
C CYS A 79 -20.87 -13.22 32.60
N ALA A 80 -21.66 -14.02 31.88
CA ALA A 80 -21.40 -15.44 31.67
C ALA A 80 -20.87 -15.65 30.25
N ALA A 81 -19.82 -16.47 30.09
CA ALA A 81 -19.19 -16.67 28.79
C ALA A 81 -18.56 -18.05 28.62
N HIS A 82 -18.24 -18.42 27.37
CA HIS A 82 -17.54 -19.66 27.03
C HIS A 82 -16.02 -19.53 27.04
N ASN A 83 -15.52 -18.30 26.92
CA ASN A 83 -14.10 -17.97 26.96
C ASN A 83 -13.90 -16.67 27.72
N LEU A 84 -12.82 -16.58 28.50
CA LEU A 84 -12.53 -15.41 29.32
C LEU A 84 -12.18 -14.23 28.43
N SER A 85 -11.39 -14.47 27.39
CA SER A 85 -10.93 -13.41 26.48
C SER A 85 -12.02 -12.84 25.58
N GLY A 86 -12.97 -13.67 25.13
CA GLY A 86 -14.09 -13.17 24.33
C GLY A 86 -14.99 -12.26 25.18
N ALA A 87 -15.28 -12.69 26.41
CA ALA A 87 -16.08 -11.91 27.36
C ALA A 87 -15.44 -10.56 27.69
N ILE A 88 -14.14 -10.54 28.01
CA ILE A 88 -13.43 -9.28 28.30
C ILE A 88 -13.45 -8.36 27.07
N ARG A 89 -13.29 -8.89 25.84
CA ARG A 89 -13.36 -8.08 24.61
C ARG A 89 -14.74 -7.48 24.37
N GLU A 90 -15.78 -8.27 24.59
CA GLU A 90 -17.16 -7.83 24.45
C GLU A 90 -17.45 -6.69 25.43
N VAL A 91 -17.14 -6.89 26.72
CA VAL A 91 -17.31 -5.85 27.74
C VAL A 91 -16.47 -4.61 27.46
N VAL A 92 -15.22 -4.76 27.01
CA VAL A 92 -14.39 -3.60 26.60
C VAL A 92 -15.05 -2.87 25.43
N THR A 93 -15.65 -3.57 24.48
CA THR A 93 -16.30 -2.94 23.32
C THR A 93 -17.57 -2.22 23.72
N GLU A 94 -18.35 -2.79 24.63
CA GLU A 94 -19.61 -2.22 25.14
C GLU A 94 -19.38 -1.05 26.10
N GLN A 95 -18.53 -1.24 27.11
CA GLN A 95 -18.28 -0.26 28.17
C GLN A 95 -17.30 0.82 27.73
N ASN A 96 -16.46 0.51 26.73
CA ASN A 96 -15.46 1.38 26.16
C ASN A 96 -14.59 2.04 27.24
N PRO A 97 -13.89 1.24 28.08
CA PRO A 97 -13.04 1.75 29.14
C PRO A 97 -11.82 2.47 28.56
N ASP A 98 -11.24 3.39 29.33
CA ASP A 98 -10.02 4.10 28.95
C ASP A 98 -8.78 3.27 29.27
N LEU A 99 -8.83 2.49 30.36
CA LEU A 99 -7.75 1.61 30.83
C LEU A 99 -8.29 0.22 31.20
N LEU A 100 -7.66 -0.84 30.69
CA LEU A 100 -7.89 -2.23 31.08
C LEU A 100 -6.69 -2.71 31.92
N LEU A 101 -6.93 -3.07 33.18
CA LEU A 101 -5.92 -3.63 34.07
C LEU A 101 -6.13 -5.14 34.24
N LEU A 102 -5.17 -5.93 33.78
CA LEU A 102 -5.18 -7.39 33.89
C LEU A 102 -4.11 -7.85 34.89
N SER A 103 -4.41 -8.88 35.67
CA SER A 103 -3.37 -9.59 36.42
C SER A 103 -2.96 -10.87 35.69
N TRP A 104 -1.67 -11.09 35.53
CA TRP A 104 -1.12 -12.29 34.91
C TRP A 104 -0.37 -13.13 35.95
N ARG A 105 -0.91 -14.31 36.27
CA ARG A 105 -0.22 -15.35 37.06
C ARG A 105 0.41 -16.41 36.17
N ARG A 106 1.61 -16.90 36.53
CA ARG A 106 2.17 -18.13 35.94
C ARG A 106 1.30 -19.31 36.38
N PRO A 107 0.91 -20.21 35.48
CA PRO A 107 0.33 -21.47 35.93
C PRO A 107 1.44 -22.28 36.62
N VAL A 108 1.16 -22.79 37.82
CA VAL A 108 2.14 -23.51 38.65
C VAL A 108 1.78 -24.99 38.64
N GLY A 109 2.69 -25.84 38.14
CA GLY A 109 2.56 -27.30 38.16
C GLY A 109 2.44 -27.96 36.77
N PRO A 110 2.58 -29.30 36.68
CA PRO A 110 2.53 -30.07 35.42
C PRO A 110 1.13 -30.15 34.78
N PHE A 111 0.11 -29.57 35.43
CA PHE A 111 -1.28 -29.48 34.95
C PHE A 111 -1.74 -28.01 34.81
N ALA A 112 -0.84 -27.13 34.40
CA ALA A 112 -1.13 -25.75 34.04
C ALA A 112 -2.34 -25.65 33.09
N THR A 113 -3.50 -25.20 33.60
CA THR A 113 -4.76 -25.09 32.86
C THR A 113 -4.76 -23.96 31.82
N ASP A 114 -5.68 -24.06 30.85
CA ASP A 114 -5.92 -23.22 29.67
C ASP A 114 -5.97 -21.68 29.87
N GLU A 115 -6.04 -21.16 31.10
CA GLU A 115 -6.23 -19.72 31.39
C GLU A 115 -5.05 -18.83 30.92
N ALA A 116 -3.81 -19.33 30.98
CA ALA A 116 -2.63 -18.56 30.57
C ALA A 116 -2.51 -18.42 29.05
N VAL A 117 -3.09 -19.36 28.29
CA VAL A 117 -3.15 -19.35 26.83
C VAL A 117 -4.24 -18.38 26.35
N ASP A 118 -5.33 -18.24 27.11
CA ASP A 118 -6.46 -17.38 26.72
C ASP A 118 -6.08 -15.89 26.78
N LEU A 119 -5.43 -15.42 27.86
CA LEU A 119 -5.07 -14.00 28.02
C LEU A 119 -4.14 -13.45 26.92
N GLN A 120 -3.27 -14.27 26.32
CA GLN A 120 -2.45 -13.86 25.16
C GLN A 120 -3.31 -13.33 24.00
N SER A 121 -4.51 -13.88 23.83
CA SER A 121 -5.43 -13.42 22.81
C SER A 121 -5.91 -12.00 23.08
N LEU A 122 -6.20 -11.62 24.33
CA LEU A 122 -6.60 -10.25 24.70
C LEU A 122 -5.51 -9.24 24.39
N LEU A 123 -4.27 -9.59 24.74
CA LEU A 123 -3.13 -8.70 24.65
C LEU A 123 -2.92 -8.22 23.21
N LEU A 124 -3.30 -9.02 22.20
CA LEU A 124 -3.22 -8.70 20.76
C LEU A 124 -4.05 -7.48 20.34
N ASP A 125 -5.26 -7.29 20.88
CA ASP A 125 -6.23 -6.39 20.26
C ASP A 125 -7.29 -5.86 21.24
N VAL A 126 -6.91 -4.87 22.04
CA VAL A 126 -7.83 -4.11 22.90
C VAL A 126 -7.82 -2.65 22.46
N PRO A 127 -8.97 -1.99 22.27
CA PRO A 127 -9.05 -0.59 21.81
C PRO A 127 -8.74 0.47 22.88
N CYS A 128 -8.32 0.07 24.08
CA CYS A 128 -8.01 0.95 25.20
C CYS A 128 -6.55 0.78 25.67
N ASP A 129 -6.10 1.65 26.57
CA ASP A 129 -4.81 1.47 27.23
C ASP A 129 -4.86 0.19 28.07
N LEU A 130 -3.77 -0.57 28.06
CA LEU A 130 -3.69 -1.89 28.66
C LEU A 130 -2.50 -1.94 29.62
N VAL A 131 -2.78 -2.34 30.85
CA VAL A 131 -1.80 -2.55 31.91
C VAL A 131 -1.89 -3.99 32.37
N VAL A 132 -0.76 -4.67 32.38
CA VAL A 132 -0.67 -6.06 32.81
C VAL A 132 0.22 -6.14 34.02
N TRP A 133 -0.40 -6.41 35.16
CA TRP A 133 0.27 -6.66 36.43
C TRP A 133 0.84 -8.08 36.46
N ARG A 134 2.11 -8.18 36.85
CA ARG A 134 2.77 -9.45 37.12
C ARG A 134 3.51 -9.38 38.46
N GLY A 135 2.98 -10.10 39.45
CA GLY A 135 3.57 -10.26 40.78
C GLY A 135 3.22 -11.62 41.37
N ARG A 136 4.04 -12.12 42.31
CA ARG A 136 3.75 -13.35 43.08
C ARG A 136 2.84 -13.08 44.27
N ASP A 137 2.99 -11.90 44.88
CA ASP A 137 2.33 -11.48 46.13
C ASP A 137 1.57 -10.14 45.94
N HIS A 138 1.11 -9.54 47.05
CA HIS A 138 0.47 -8.22 47.07
C HIS A 138 1.31 -7.17 46.36
N ALA A 139 0.69 -6.31 45.54
CA ALA A 139 1.41 -5.21 44.91
C ALA A 139 2.08 -4.38 46.00
N PRO A 140 3.37 -4.03 45.82
CA PRO A 140 4.05 -3.18 46.78
C PRO A 140 3.39 -1.80 46.77
N THR A 141 3.58 -1.03 47.84
CA THR A 141 3.41 0.42 47.77
C THR A 141 4.62 0.98 47.01
N PRO A 142 4.48 1.33 45.72
CA PRO A 142 5.63 1.65 44.87
C PRO A 142 6.27 2.96 45.31
N ARG A 143 7.44 2.89 45.94
CA ARG A 143 8.23 4.08 46.32
C ARG A 143 9.45 4.27 45.43
N ARG A 144 9.91 3.25 44.72
CA ARG A 144 11.12 3.31 43.89
C ARG A 144 10.85 2.62 42.56
N ILE A 145 10.32 3.39 41.62
CA ILE A 145 9.80 2.91 40.34
C ILE A 145 10.90 2.95 39.29
N LEU A 146 11.16 1.82 38.64
CA LEU A 146 12.09 1.71 37.53
C LEU A 146 11.33 1.67 36.19
N ILE A 147 11.69 2.55 35.25
CA ILE A 147 11.10 2.62 33.92
C ILE A 147 12.19 2.50 32.84
N PRO A 148 12.40 1.30 32.26
CA PRO A 148 13.23 1.16 31.09
C PRO A 148 12.58 1.84 29.89
N SER A 149 13.25 2.83 29.31
CA SER A 149 12.70 3.61 28.21
C SER A 149 13.68 3.72 27.06
N ALA A 150 13.23 3.28 25.89
CA ALA A 150 13.81 3.65 24.59
C ALA A 150 12.99 4.78 23.92
N GLY A 151 12.04 5.38 24.65
CA GLY A 151 11.07 6.32 24.13
C GLY A 151 9.78 5.67 23.58
N GLY A 152 9.02 6.43 22.79
CA GLY A 152 7.71 6.03 22.26
C GLY A 152 6.51 6.25 23.22
N PRO A 153 5.28 6.03 22.72
CA PRO A 153 4.05 6.36 23.45
C PRO A 153 3.72 5.39 24.60
N ASN A 154 4.24 4.16 24.57
CA ASN A 154 4.06 3.21 25.68
C ASN A 154 4.91 3.63 26.89
N ALA A 155 6.10 4.18 26.67
CA ALA A 155 6.92 4.76 27.73
C ALA A 155 6.29 6.05 28.30
N SER A 156 5.66 6.87 27.46
CA SER A 156 4.89 8.04 27.92
C SER A 156 3.71 7.66 28.80
N LEU A 157 2.96 6.58 28.46
CA LEU A 157 1.91 6.06 29.35
C LEU A 157 2.49 5.50 30.64
N ALA A 158 3.60 4.77 30.56
CA ALA A 158 4.28 4.25 31.75
C ALA A 158 4.67 5.36 32.72
N MET A 159 5.18 6.48 32.18
CA MET A 159 5.51 7.66 32.96
C MET A 159 4.27 8.30 33.62
N GLN A 160 3.18 8.49 32.86
CA GLN A 160 1.92 9.01 33.39
C GLN A 160 1.38 8.17 34.56
N LEU A 161 1.43 6.84 34.43
CA LEU A 161 0.96 5.94 35.46
C LEU A 161 1.94 5.89 36.65
N ALA A 162 3.24 6.06 36.41
CA ALA A 162 4.25 6.08 37.46
C ALA A 162 4.15 7.35 38.31
N ASP A 163 3.88 8.49 37.70
CA ASP A 163 3.69 9.79 38.36
C ASP A 163 2.54 9.75 39.36
N ALA A 164 1.38 9.29 38.90
CA ALA A 164 0.21 9.04 39.74
C ALA A 164 0.47 8.13 40.96
N LEU A 165 1.35 7.13 40.78
CA LEU A 165 1.75 6.22 41.85
C LEU A 165 2.78 6.88 42.79
N ALA A 166 3.73 7.62 42.24
CA ALA A 166 4.75 8.34 42.99
C ALA A 166 4.13 9.42 43.88
N ASP A 167 3.19 10.22 43.35
CA ASP A 167 2.46 11.24 44.10
C ASP A 167 1.67 10.66 45.27
N ALA A 168 1.03 9.50 45.07
CA ALA A 168 0.20 8.88 46.09
C ALA A 168 1.00 8.23 47.23
N TYR A 169 2.26 7.85 46.98
CA TYR A 169 3.09 7.10 47.94
C TYR A 169 4.41 7.79 48.31
N GLU A 170 4.60 9.05 47.91
CA GLU A 170 5.84 9.82 48.06
C GLU A 170 7.05 9.04 47.49
N GLY A 171 6.89 8.56 46.25
CA GLY A 171 7.86 7.72 45.55
C GLY A 171 8.79 8.50 44.60
N GLU A 172 9.88 7.83 44.21
CA GLU A 172 10.86 8.32 43.24
C GLU A 172 10.77 7.52 41.93
N ILE A 173 10.88 8.22 40.80
CA ILE A 173 10.86 7.61 39.46
C ILE A 173 12.26 7.61 38.88
N THR A 174 12.75 6.44 38.45
CA THR A 174 14.01 6.31 37.72
C THR A 174 13.77 5.80 36.30
N VAL A 175 14.21 6.58 35.31
CA VAL A 175 14.24 6.18 33.90
C VAL A 175 15.58 5.52 33.58
N LEU A 176 15.54 4.28 33.11
CA LEU A 176 16.72 3.52 32.71
C LEU A 176 16.86 3.51 31.19
N SER A 177 18.07 3.82 30.71
CA SER A 177 18.46 3.56 29.31
C SER A 177 19.72 2.69 29.26
N VAL A 178 19.63 1.61 28.48
CA VAL A 178 20.73 0.64 28.31
C VAL A 178 21.53 0.98 27.06
N LEU A 179 22.84 1.18 27.23
CA LEU A 179 23.81 1.44 26.18
C LEU A 179 24.58 0.15 25.84
N PRO A 180 24.95 -0.08 24.58
CA PRO A 180 25.83 -1.19 24.23
C PRO A 180 27.22 -1.00 24.87
N THR A 181 27.85 -2.09 25.28
CA THR A 181 29.21 -2.10 25.88
C THR A 181 30.31 -1.54 24.98
N SER A 182 30.04 -1.29 23.70
CA SER A 182 30.96 -0.66 22.74
C SER A 182 30.88 0.88 22.73
N ALA A 183 30.08 1.50 23.61
CA ALA A 183 29.89 2.94 23.64
C ALA A 183 31.05 3.65 24.37
N ASP A 184 31.75 4.54 23.66
CA ASP A 184 32.82 5.37 24.22
C ASP A 184 32.27 6.47 25.14
N GLN A 185 33.13 7.05 26.00
CA GLN A 185 32.75 8.08 26.98
C GLN A 185 32.01 9.28 26.34
N ALA A 186 32.41 9.69 25.14
CA ALA A 186 31.74 10.77 24.40
C ALA A 186 30.31 10.38 23.96
N ALA A 187 30.09 9.10 23.61
CA ALA A 187 28.78 8.59 23.24
C ALA A 187 27.85 8.49 24.46
N ILE A 188 28.39 8.17 25.65
CA ILE A 188 27.63 8.17 26.91
C ILE A 188 27.15 9.59 27.22
N THR A 189 28.05 10.58 27.21
CA THR A 189 27.72 11.98 27.52
C THR A 189 26.72 12.55 26.52
N ALA A 190 26.93 12.31 25.22
CA ALA A 190 25.99 12.76 24.19
C ALA A 190 24.62 12.09 24.32
N LYS A 191 24.58 10.80 24.69
CA LYS A 191 23.32 10.09 24.88
C LYS A 191 22.60 10.54 26.15
N GLN A 192 23.32 10.83 27.22
CA GLN A 192 22.78 11.38 28.46
C GLN A 192 22.10 12.72 28.22
N GLU A 193 22.76 13.61 27.49
CA GLU A 193 22.20 14.93 27.17
C GLU A 193 20.98 14.82 26.24
N SER A 194 21.06 13.96 25.21
CA SER A 194 19.93 13.69 24.32
C SER A 194 18.73 13.08 25.06
N LEU A 195 18.96 12.13 25.97
CA LEU A 195 17.88 11.52 26.76
C LEU A 195 17.25 12.52 27.71
N ARG A 196 18.05 13.38 28.33
CA ARG A 196 17.54 14.43 29.22
C ARG A 196 16.65 15.40 28.46
N ASN A 197 17.09 15.88 27.29
CA ASN A 197 16.28 16.77 26.45
C ASN A 197 15.00 16.08 25.94
N ASP A 198 15.10 14.84 25.47
CA ASP A 198 13.95 14.05 25.02
C ASP A 198 12.96 13.78 26.16
N LEU A 199 13.45 13.60 27.40
CA LEU A 199 12.64 13.39 28.58
C LEU A 199 11.91 14.68 28.97
N VAL A 200 12.62 15.81 29.06
CA VAL A 200 12.04 17.12 29.38
C VAL A 200 10.91 17.47 28.41
N GLU A 201 11.15 17.36 27.09
CA GLU A 201 10.12 17.66 26.09
C GLU A 201 8.86 16.78 26.21
N ARG A 202 9.02 15.57 26.75
CA ARG A 202 7.90 14.64 26.96
C ARG A 202 7.18 14.86 28.28
N LEU A 203 7.91 15.19 29.33
CA LEU A 203 7.36 15.48 30.65
C LEU A 203 6.57 16.80 30.60
N GLU A 204 7.05 17.81 29.86
CA GLU A 204 6.29 19.05 29.59
C GLU A 204 4.93 18.78 28.93
N LYS A 205 4.86 17.82 27.98
CA LYS A 205 3.60 17.46 27.30
C LYS A 205 2.60 16.75 28.22
N ILE A 206 3.05 16.30 29.38
CA ILE A 206 2.30 15.46 30.31
C ILE A 206 2.10 16.18 31.66
N ASP A 207 2.66 17.39 31.83
CA ASP A 207 2.59 18.21 33.04
C ASP A 207 3.30 17.60 34.26
N ILE A 208 4.42 16.89 34.01
CA ILE A 208 5.25 16.27 35.05
C ILE A 208 6.53 17.08 35.22
N ASP A 209 6.96 17.31 36.46
CA ASP A 209 8.23 17.98 36.75
C ASP A 209 9.42 17.08 36.36
N ALA A 210 10.29 17.59 35.50
CA ALA A 210 11.48 16.89 35.06
C ALA A 210 12.53 16.72 36.17
N GLU A 211 12.51 17.56 37.21
CA GLU A 211 13.44 17.45 38.35
C GLU A 211 13.08 16.29 39.29
N ALA A 212 11.84 15.81 39.25
CA ALA A 212 11.36 14.68 40.05
C ALA A 212 11.78 13.30 39.48
N VAL A 213 12.36 13.26 38.27
CA VAL A 213 12.69 12.02 37.56
C VAL A 213 14.20 11.81 37.44
N HIS A 214 14.71 10.74 38.05
CA HIS A 214 16.12 10.35 37.96
C HIS A 214 16.41 9.62 36.64
N ILE A 215 17.52 9.94 35.95
CA ILE A 215 17.97 9.20 34.76
C ILE A 215 19.18 8.32 35.12
N GLU A 216 19.06 7.01 34.91
CA GLU A 216 20.17 6.06 35.07
C GLU A 216 20.61 5.50 33.71
N LEU A 217 21.92 5.45 33.48
CA LEU A 217 22.53 4.89 32.28
C LEU A 217 23.40 3.69 32.66
N ILE A 218 23.11 2.55 32.04
CA ILE A 218 23.85 1.31 32.26
C ILE A 218 24.41 0.82 30.93
N GLN A 219 25.66 0.38 30.93
CA GLN A 219 26.27 -0.28 29.78
C GLN A 219 26.12 -1.79 29.91
N GLU A 220 25.53 -2.45 28.92
CA GLU A 220 25.33 -3.89 28.95
C GLU A 220 25.30 -4.50 27.54
N ARG A 221 25.52 -5.82 27.44
CA ARG A 221 25.56 -6.54 26.14
C ARG A 221 24.21 -6.57 25.43
N SER A 222 23.11 -6.43 26.18
CA SER A 222 21.76 -6.37 25.63
C SER A 222 20.83 -5.55 26.53
N PRO A 223 19.78 -4.91 25.97
CA PRO A 223 18.77 -4.20 26.76
C PRO A 223 18.11 -5.08 27.82
N THR A 224 17.77 -6.33 27.48
CA THR A 224 17.15 -7.29 28.42
C THR A 224 18.04 -7.55 29.63
N ALA A 225 19.33 -7.82 29.40
CA ALA A 225 20.29 -8.06 30.47
C ALA A 225 20.47 -6.81 31.35
N GLY A 226 20.52 -5.61 30.76
CA GLY A 226 20.65 -4.35 31.51
C GLY A 226 19.43 -4.03 32.36
N ILE A 227 18.23 -4.35 31.88
CA ILE A 227 16.99 -4.16 32.65
C ILE A 227 16.94 -5.14 33.83
N LEU A 228 17.28 -6.40 33.60
CA LEU A 228 17.27 -7.43 34.64
C LEU A 228 18.34 -7.17 35.71
N SER A 229 19.53 -6.70 35.33
CA SER A 229 20.58 -6.35 36.30
C SER A 229 20.19 -5.15 37.17
N ALA A 230 19.55 -4.12 36.59
CA ALA A 230 19.01 -3.00 37.34
C ALA A 230 17.90 -3.44 38.31
N ALA A 231 16.98 -4.29 37.85
CA ALA A 231 15.91 -4.85 38.68
C ALA A 231 16.45 -5.68 39.86
N ALA A 232 17.54 -6.44 39.65
CA ALA A 232 18.18 -7.25 40.68
C ALA A 232 19.04 -6.44 41.68
N SER A 233 19.24 -5.13 41.47
CA SER A 233 20.09 -4.29 42.32
C SER A 233 19.55 -4.06 43.74
N GLY A 234 18.27 -4.39 44.00
CA GLY A 234 17.59 -4.13 45.28
C GLY A 234 17.22 -2.67 45.52
N LYS A 235 17.49 -1.77 44.57
CA LYS A 235 17.15 -0.34 44.65
C LYS A 235 15.67 -0.06 44.35
N TYR A 236 15.00 -0.92 43.61
CA TYR A 236 13.65 -0.68 43.07
C TYR A 236 12.64 -1.67 43.64
N ASP A 237 11.39 -1.25 43.78
CA ASP A 237 10.28 -2.08 44.25
C ASP A 237 9.22 -2.35 43.17
N LEU A 238 9.22 -1.58 42.07
CA LEU A 238 8.32 -1.77 40.94
C LEU A 238 9.04 -1.52 39.61
N LEU A 239 8.84 -2.40 38.64
CA LEU A 239 9.33 -2.24 37.27
C LEU A 239 8.17 -1.95 36.30
N MET A 240 8.19 -0.82 35.60
CA MET A 240 7.19 -0.47 34.60
C MET A 240 7.83 -0.46 33.21
N ILE A 241 7.37 -1.34 32.31
CA ILE A 241 7.94 -1.48 30.98
C ILE A 241 6.87 -1.36 29.89
N GLY A 242 7.14 -0.51 28.90
CA GLY A 242 6.30 -0.40 27.72
C GLY A 242 6.46 -1.63 26.82
N ALA A 243 5.35 -2.18 26.32
CA ALA A 243 5.36 -3.20 25.28
C ALA A 243 6.11 -2.68 24.05
N SER A 244 6.93 -3.49 23.39
CA SER A 244 7.63 -3.04 22.19
C SER A 244 6.67 -3.03 20.97
N ARG A 245 6.86 -2.09 20.04
CA ARG A 245 6.13 -2.03 18.76
C ARG A 245 6.78 -2.88 17.66
N GLU A 246 7.95 -3.44 17.94
CA GLU A 246 8.75 -4.24 17.01
C GLU A 246 8.17 -5.66 16.97
N GLY A 247 7.16 -5.90 16.12
CA GLY A 247 6.61 -7.26 15.95
C GLY A 247 5.12 -7.38 15.63
N VAL A 248 4.47 -6.39 15.01
CA VAL A 248 3.01 -6.41 14.73
C VAL A 248 2.57 -7.54 13.76
N LEU A 249 3.49 -8.42 13.34
CA LEU A 249 3.23 -9.54 12.43
C LEU A 249 3.43 -10.94 13.05
N HIS A 250 3.81 -11.06 14.33
CA HIS A 250 3.94 -12.36 14.98
C HIS A 250 3.32 -12.41 16.39
N ARG A 251 2.98 -13.63 16.83
CA ARG A 251 2.21 -14.03 18.01
C ARG A 251 2.76 -13.60 19.40
N LEU A 252 3.75 -12.71 19.48
CA LEU A 252 4.36 -12.26 20.74
C LEU A 252 4.10 -10.76 20.93
N VAL A 253 3.06 -10.44 21.70
CA VAL A 253 2.44 -9.12 21.73
C VAL A 253 3.17 -8.10 22.60
N PHE A 254 3.93 -8.58 23.58
CA PHE A 254 4.68 -7.72 24.49
C PHE A 254 6.02 -7.29 23.91
N GLY A 255 6.46 -7.94 22.83
CA GLY A 255 7.85 -7.91 22.38
C GLY A 255 8.72 -8.88 23.16
N GLU A 256 9.84 -9.30 22.56
CA GLU A 256 10.76 -10.24 23.24
C GLU A 256 11.34 -9.67 24.54
N ILE A 257 11.63 -8.37 24.59
CA ILE A 257 12.26 -7.74 25.76
C ILE A 257 11.27 -7.70 26.94
N PRO A 258 10.06 -7.11 26.83
CA PRO A 258 9.14 -7.05 27.97
C PRO A 258 8.64 -8.42 28.41
N GLU A 259 8.50 -9.40 27.50
CA GLU A 259 8.16 -10.77 27.88
C GLU A 259 9.29 -11.45 28.67
N LYS A 260 10.53 -11.40 28.17
CA LYS A 260 11.70 -11.96 28.89
C LYS A 260 11.87 -11.28 30.25
N VAL A 261 11.79 -9.95 30.29
CA VAL A 261 11.89 -9.15 31.52
C VAL A 261 10.79 -9.51 32.51
N ALA A 262 9.52 -9.47 32.09
CA ALA A 262 8.40 -9.85 32.95
C ALA A 262 8.59 -11.29 33.48
N SER A 263 9.10 -12.20 32.65
CA SER A 263 9.26 -13.60 33.02
C SER A 263 10.40 -13.91 34.00
N GLN A 264 11.42 -13.03 34.07
CA GLN A 264 12.69 -13.27 34.78
C GLN A 264 12.99 -12.24 35.87
N ALA A 265 12.32 -11.09 35.91
CA ALA A 265 12.54 -10.09 36.94
C ALA A 265 12.14 -10.61 38.33
N ASP A 266 12.97 -10.27 39.33
CA ASP A 266 12.76 -10.63 40.74
C ASP A 266 11.82 -9.65 41.47
N ILE A 267 11.56 -8.49 40.89
CA ILE A 267 10.61 -7.50 41.37
C ILE A 267 9.31 -7.54 40.54
N PRO A 268 8.17 -7.07 41.09
CA PRO A 268 6.93 -7.00 40.34
C PRO A 268 7.02 -6.12 39.10
N VAL A 269 6.32 -6.53 38.03
CA VAL A 269 6.41 -5.90 36.71
C VAL A 269 5.03 -5.46 36.22
N LEU A 270 4.92 -4.21 35.79
CA LEU A 270 3.80 -3.69 35.03
C LEU A 270 4.18 -3.57 33.56
N VAL A 271 3.47 -4.30 32.70
CA VAL A 271 3.65 -4.20 31.25
C VAL A 271 2.56 -3.34 30.66
N ILE A 272 2.95 -2.31 29.91
CA ILE A 272 2.08 -1.19 29.54
C ILE A 272 1.99 -1.07 28.03
N LYS A 273 0.78 -0.99 27.50
CA LYS A 273 0.52 -0.94 26.05
C LYS A 273 -0.58 0.06 25.73
N ARG A 274 -0.29 1.03 24.87
CA ARG A 274 -1.31 1.86 24.22
C ARG A 274 -1.88 1.15 22.97
N PRO A 275 -3.17 1.36 22.65
CA PRO A 275 -3.75 0.85 21.43
C PRO A 275 -3.03 1.46 20.20
N LEU A 276 -2.92 0.68 19.13
CA LEU A 276 -2.42 1.17 17.85
C LEU A 276 -3.46 2.15 17.24
N SER A 277 -2.99 3.15 16.49
CA SER A 277 -3.89 4.08 15.81
C SER A 277 -4.92 3.35 14.95
N ARG A 278 -6.16 3.87 14.92
CA ARG A 278 -7.33 3.24 14.26
C ARG A 278 -7.06 2.80 12.81
N THR A 279 -6.24 3.54 12.07
CA THR A 279 -5.77 3.22 10.71
C THR A 279 -4.94 1.94 10.64
N VAL A 280 -4.04 1.73 11.60
CA VAL A 280 -3.20 0.53 11.70
C VAL A 280 -4.04 -0.70 12.05
N THR A 281 -5.05 -0.55 12.91
CA THR A 281 -5.96 -1.65 13.28
C THR A 281 -6.80 -2.13 12.10
N ILE A 282 -7.29 -1.21 11.25
CA ILE A 282 -8.05 -1.56 10.03
C ILE A 282 -7.14 -2.31 9.04
N VAL A 283 -5.95 -1.76 8.76
CA VAL A 283 -4.95 -2.41 7.89
C VAL A 283 -4.58 -3.79 8.43
N ARG A 284 -4.42 -3.95 9.75
CA ARG A 284 -4.13 -5.24 10.38
C ARG A 284 -5.26 -6.25 10.21
N LYS A 285 -6.53 -5.86 10.44
CA LYS A 285 -7.69 -6.75 10.25
C LYS A 285 -7.83 -7.21 8.80
N VAL A 286 -7.63 -6.31 7.84
CA VAL A 286 -7.61 -6.66 6.41
C VAL A 286 -6.46 -7.61 6.11
N TRP A 287 -5.27 -7.32 6.62
CA TRP A 287 -4.08 -8.15 6.46
C TRP A 287 -4.23 -9.55 7.07
N GLU A 288 -4.78 -9.66 8.29
CA GLU A 288 -5.08 -10.92 8.97
C GLU A 288 -6.17 -11.71 8.24
N GLY A 289 -7.18 -11.04 7.69
CA GLY A 289 -8.22 -11.68 6.88
C GLY A 289 -7.71 -12.26 5.55
N VAL A 290 -6.70 -11.62 4.95
CA VAL A 290 -6.04 -12.08 3.72
C VAL A 290 -4.99 -13.16 4.04
N THR A 291 -4.11 -12.92 5.01
CA THR A 291 -3.03 -13.88 5.38
C THR A 291 -3.52 -15.09 6.16
N GLY A 292 -4.68 -15.02 6.82
CA GLY A 292 -5.31 -16.16 7.48
C GLY A 292 -5.86 -17.20 6.50
N ARG A 293 -6.08 -16.81 5.24
CA ARG A 293 -6.54 -17.71 4.16
C ARG A 293 -5.43 -18.13 3.19
N ALA A 294 -4.31 -17.41 3.17
CA ALA A 294 -3.19 -17.72 2.29
C ALA A 294 -2.36 -18.90 2.85
N PRO A 295 -1.96 -19.88 2.02
CA PRO A 295 -1.07 -20.95 2.45
C PRO A 295 0.29 -20.35 2.81
N ARG A 296 0.75 -20.58 4.04
CA ARG A 296 2.09 -20.15 4.47
C ARG A 296 3.12 -21.23 4.15
N LEU A 297 4.27 -20.80 3.64
CA LEU A 297 5.39 -21.71 3.41
C LEU A 297 6.01 -22.12 4.75
N THR A 298 6.43 -23.39 4.84
CA THR A 298 7.29 -23.89 5.92
C THR A 298 8.68 -23.24 5.82
N GLU A 299 9.44 -23.22 6.92
CA GLU A 299 10.79 -22.64 6.91
C GLU A 299 11.73 -23.33 5.90
N ALA A 300 11.58 -24.66 5.71
CA ALA A 300 12.33 -25.39 4.69
C ALA A 300 11.99 -24.91 3.26
N GLU A 301 10.70 -24.74 2.95
CA GLU A 301 10.26 -24.24 1.65
C GLU A 301 10.70 -22.81 1.40
N LYS A 302 10.69 -21.95 2.42
CA LYS A 302 11.20 -20.57 2.31
C LYS A 302 12.69 -20.55 1.97
N ILE A 303 13.49 -21.39 2.62
CA ILE A 303 14.93 -21.50 2.37
C ILE A 303 15.19 -21.97 0.93
N ASP A 304 14.47 -23.00 0.47
CA ASP A 304 14.62 -23.53 -0.88
C ASP A 304 14.22 -22.50 -1.94
N THR A 305 13.07 -21.85 -1.75
CA THR A 305 12.57 -20.76 -2.62
C THR A 305 13.56 -19.60 -2.68
N TYR A 306 14.09 -19.16 -1.54
CA TYR A 306 15.09 -18.10 -1.48
C TYR A 306 16.38 -18.49 -2.24
N ARG A 307 16.86 -19.72 -2.08
CA ARG A 307 18.05 -20.22 -2.78
C ARG A 307 17.83 -20.27 -4.29
N GLU A 308 16.67 -20.72 -4.73
CA GLU A 308 16.30 -20.78 -6.14
C GLU A 308 16.21 -19.39 -6.77
N ILE A 309 15.49 -18.47 -6.14
CA ILE A 309 15.37 -17.08 -6.60
C ILE A 309 16.73 -16.39 -6.63
N ARG A 310 17.56 -16.59 -5.60
CA ARG A 310 18.92 -16.04 -5.55
C ARG A 310 19.85 -16.62 -6.62
N ARG A 311 19.68 -17.90 -6.99
CA ARG A 311 20.41 -18.53 -8.09
C ARG A 311 19.98 -17.90 -9.42
N ASN A 312 18.68 -17.79 -9.65
CA ASN A 312 18.08 -17.22 -10.87
C ASN A 312 18.41 -15.72 -11.04
N ALA A 313 18.66 -15.00 -9.94
CA ALA A 313 19.08 -13.60 -9.99
C ALA A 313 20.47 -13.39 -10.58
N ARG A 314 21.33 -14.42 -10.61
CA ARG A 314 22.70 -14.30 -11.13
C ARG A 314 22.66 -14.45 -12.65
N PRO A 315 23.05 -13.41 -13.41
CA PRO A 315 23.08 -13.53 -14.86
C PRO A 315 24.26 -14.44 -15.24
N ASP A 316 23.95 -15.55 -15.90
CA ASP A 316 24.90 -16.49 -16.49
C ASP A 316 24.97 -16.29 -18.01
N ILE A 317 25.74 -17.15 -18.68
CA ILE A 317 25.90 -17.11 -20.14
C ILE A 317 24.54 -17.35 -20.81
N ASP A 318 23.74 -18.28 -20.27
CA ASP A 318 22.43 -18.62 -20.82
C ASP A 318 21.47 -17.43 -20.74
N PHE A 319 21.46 -16.70 -19.63
CA PHE A 319 20.71 -15.45 -19.48
C PHE A 319 21.06 -14.45 -20.58
N TYR A 320 22.34 -14.19 -20.82
CA TYR A 320 22.77 -13.21 -21.82
C TYR A 320 22.44 -13.66 -23.25
N THR A 321 22.68 -14.95 -23.55
CA THR A 321 22.39 -15.54 -24.87
C THR A 321 20.90 -15.50 -25.17
N MET A 322 20.06 -15.96 -24.23
CA MET A 322 18.61 -15.97 -24.39
C MET A 322 18.04 -14.56 -24.46
N MET A 323 18.58 -13.62 -23.68
CA MET A 323 18.17 -12.22 -23.75
C MET A 323 18.49 -11.60 -25.12
N ALA A 324 19.70 -11.84 -25.66
CA ALA A 324 20.09 -11.34 -26.97
C ALA A 324 19.24 -11.94 -28.10
N LEU A 325 19.04 -13.26 -28.10
CA LEU A 325 18.23 -13.97 -29.10
C LEU A 325 16.76 -13.56 -29.02
N SER A 326 16.17 -13.55 -27.82
CA SER A 326 14.78 -13.10 -27.60
C SER A 326 14.59 -11.66 -28.08
N THR A 327 15.52 -10.76 -27.75
CA THR A 327 15.43 -9.36 -28.22
C THR A 327 15.55 -9.27 -29.73
N ALA A 328 16.44 -10.04 -30.36
CA ALA A 328 16.57 -10.06 -31.82
C ALA A 328 15.26 -10.53 -32.49
N ILE A 329 14.66 -11.62 -31.99
CA ILE A 329 13.38 -12.14 -32.49
C ILE A 329 12.26 -11.11 -32.27
N ALA A 330 12.22 -10.46 -31.10
CA ALA A 330 11.24 -9.42 -30.80
C ALA A 330 11.40 -8.22 -31.76
N THR A 331 12.63 -7.77 -31.98
CA THR A 331 12.92 -6.61 -32.84
C THR A 331 12.55 -6.92 -34.30
N LEU A 332 12.89 -8.11 -34.80
CA LEU A 332 12.46 -8.55 -36.13
C LEU A 332 10.94 -8.73 -36.22
N GLY A 333 10.31 -9.28 -35.18
CA GLY A 333 8.85 -9.41 -35.11
C GLY A 333 8.12 -8.06 -35.15
N LEU A 334 8.68 -7.03 -34.50
CA LEU A 334 8.17 -5.66 -34.55
C LEU A 334 8.31 -5.05 -35.95
N LEU A 335 9.45 -5.26 -36.61
CA LEU A 335 9.69 -4.81 -37.99
C LEU A 335 8.80 -5.52 -39.01
N LEU A 336 8.46 -6.79 -38.76
CA LEU A 336 7.53 -7.59 -39.55
C LEU A 336 6.05 -7.34 -39.21
N ASP A 337 5.76 -6.47 -38.25
CA ASP A 337 4.42 -6.21 -37.71
C ASP A 337 3.67 -7.50 -37.31
N SER A 338 4.40 -8.46 -36.71
CA SER A 338 3.88 -9.79 -36.35
C SER A 338 3.76 -9.99 -34.85
N ALA A 339 2.56 -9.78 -34.31
CA ALA A 339 2.24 -10.03 -32.91
C ALA A 339 2.64 -11.44 -32.44
N ALA A 340 2.43 -12.46 -33.28
CA ALA A 340 2.75 -13.85 -32.94
C ALA A 340 4.26 -14.08 -32.72
N VAL A 341 5.11 -13.49 -33.57
CA VAL A 341 6.57 -13.57 -33.42
C VAL A 341 7.03 -12.80 -32.18
N VAL A 342 6.42 -11.64 -31.92
CA VAL A 342 6.72 -10.83 -30.74
C VAL A 342 6.35 -11.56 -29.44
N ILE A 343 5.18 -12.23 -29.39
CA ILE A 343 4.79 -13.08 -28.27
C ILE A 343 5.75 -14.27 -28.13
N GLY A 344 6.10 -14.93 -29.24
CA GLY A 344 7.08 -16.02 -29.26
C GLY A 344 8.43 -15.63 -28.64
N ALA A 345 8.91 -14.41 -28.94
CA ALA A 345 10.11 -13.86 -28.32
C ALA A 345 9.98 -13.68 -26.80
N MET A 346 8.82 -13.21 -26.32
CA MET A 346 8.56 -13.03 -24.88
C MET A 346 8.67 -14.36 -24.11
N LEU A 347 8.24 -15.49 -24.71
CA LEU A 347 8.25 -16.82 -24.05
C LEU A 347 9.67 -17.33 -23.74
N VAL A 348 10.65 -16.86 -24.50
CA VAL A 348 12.05 -17.28 -24.39
C VAL A 348 12.85 -16.36 -23.45
N ALA A 349 12.33 -15.17 -23.16
CA ALA A 349 13.05 -14.12 -22.44
C ALA A 349 13.28 -14.46 -20.95
N PRO A 350 14.53 -14.40 -20.44
CA PRO A 350 14.83 -14.74 -19.05
C PRO A 350 14.67 -13.57 -18.06
N LEU A 351 14.15 -12.41 -18.49
CA LEU A 351 14.23 -11.16 -17.70
C LEU A 351 13.49 -11.24 -16.35
N MET A 352 12.41 -12.03 -16.27
CA MET A 352 11.66 -12.23 -15.03
C MET A 352 12.50 -12.83 -13.91
N ALA A 353 13.48 -13.68 -14.24
CA ALA A 353 14.42 -14.27 -13.29
C ALA A 353 15.28 -13.23 -12.57
N ALA A 354 15.53 -12.07 -13.21
CA ALA A 354 16.26 -10.95 -12.63
C ALA A 354 15.35 -9.98 -11.84
N ILE A 355 14.07 -9.89 -12.19
CA ILE A 355 13.12 -8.92 -11.63
C ILE A 355 12.46 -9.43 -10.33
N ILE A 356 11.98 -10.67 -10.29
CA ILE A 356 11.33 -11.23 -9.08
C ILE A 356 12.22 -11.15 -7.82
N PRO A 357 13.54 -11.40 -7.90
CA PRO A 357 14.44 -11.19 -6.76
C PRO A 357 14.47 -9.77 -6.20
N LEU A 358 14.10 -8.74 -6.98
CA LEU A 358 13.97 -7.36 -6.47
C LEU A 358 12.89 -7.31 -5.37
N GLY A 359 11.72 -7.88 -5.64
CA GLY A 359 10.62 -7.96 -4.68
C GLY A 359 11.01 -8.73 -3.41
N LEU A 360 11.64 -9.90 -3.57
CA LEU A 360 12.10 -10.70 -2.42
C LEU A 360 13.20 -9.99 -1.61
N GLY A 361 14.15 -9.35 -2.29
CA GLY A 361 15.23 -8.58 -1.66
C GLY A 361 14.71 -7.39 -0.85
N VAL A 362 13.67 -6.72 -1.34
CA VAL A 362 12.96 -5.67 -0.59
C VAL A 362 12.30 -6.26 0.64
N VAL A 363 11.51 -7.33 0.52
CA VAL A 363 10.77 -7.94 1.63
C VAL A 363 11.68 -8.45 2.75
N GLN A 364 12.82 -9.06 2.42
CA GLN A 364 13.76 -9.55 3.43
C GLN A 364 14.73 -8.48 3.95
N GLY A 365 14.75 -7.28 3.35
CA GLY A 365 15.78 -6.27 3.64
C GLY A 365 17.20 -6.73 3.25
N ASP A 366 17.33 -7.62 2.27
CA ASP A 366 18.62 -8.15 1.81
C ASP A 366 19.21 -7.25 0.72
N MET A 367 20.01 -6.28 1.15
CA MET A 367 20.68 -5.33 0.25
C MET A 367 21.64 -6.01 -0.75
N ARG A 368 22.19 -7.19 -0.42
CA ARG A 368 23.08 -7.91 -1.33
C ARG A 368 22.28 -8.55 -2.46
N LEU A 369 21.14 -9.16 -2.15
CA LEU A 369 20.22 -9.70 -3.15
C LEU A 369 19.66 -8.57 -4.03
N LEU A 370 19.28 -7.44 -3.43
CA LEU A 370 18.78 -6.30 -4.17
C LEU A 370 19.81 -5.78 -5.19
N ARG A 371 21.05 -5.51 -4.76
CA ARG A 371 22.09 -5.02 -5.67
C ARG A 371 22.40 -6.03 -6.79
N LEU A 372 22.38 -7.32 -6.47
CA LEU A 372 22.55 -8.38 -7.47
C LEU A 372 21.43 -8.34 -8.51
N ALA A 373 20.17 -8.25 -8.07
CA ALA A 373 18.99 -8.23 -8.91
C ALA A 373 18.91 -6.96 -9.77
N ILE A 374 19.20 -5.79 -9.20
CA ILE A 374 19.29 -4.51 -9.93
C ILE A 374 20.39 -4.60 -10.99
N GLY A 375 21.57 -5.10 -10.61
CA GLY A 375 22.69 -5.25 -11.55
C GLY A 375 22.39 -6.23 -12.68
N SER A 376 21.70 -7.34 -12.38
CA SER A 376 21.28 -8.33 -13.38
C SER A 376 20.25 -7.75 -14.36
N THR A 377 19.21 -7.11 -13.82
CA THR A 377 18.15 -6.45 -14.60
C THR A 377 18.75 -5.38 -15.51
N LEU A 378 19.63 -4.52 -14.98
CA LEU A 378 20.25 -3.44 -15.75
C LEU A 378 21.11 -3.98 -16.90
N ARG A 379 21.91 -5.03 -16.68
CA ARG A 379 22.70 -5.66 -17.76
C ARG A 379 21.79 -6.27 -18.82
N GLY A 380 20.70 -6.93 -18.43
CA GLY A 380 19.70 -7.47 -19.35
C GLY A 380 19.06 -6.37 -20.21
N VAL A 381 18.67 -5.25 -19.60
CA VAL A 381 18.14 -4.06 -20.28
C VAL A 381 19.15 -3.49 -21.26
N LEU A 382 20.41 -3.32 -20.85
CA LEU A 382 21.47 -2.77 -21.71
C LEU A 382 21.73 -3.66 -22.94
N ILE A 383 21.75 -4.98 -22.76
CA ILE A 383 21.92 -5.92 -23.88
C ILE A 383 20.73 -5.84 -24.83
N ALA A 384 19.51 -5.82 -24.30
CA ALA A 384 18.31 -5.69 -25.13
C ALA A 384 18.33 -4.39 -25.95
N LEU A 385 18.61 -3.27 -25.30
CA LEU A 385 18.71 -1.98 -25.99
C LEU A 385 19.82 -1.98 -27.04
N ALA A 386 20.99 -2.54 -26.73
CA ALA A 386 22.10 -2.61 -27.68
C ALA A 386 21.74 -3.45 -28.92
N ILE A 387 21.11 -4.62 -28.74
CA ILE A 387 20.70 -5.50 -29.84
C ILE A 387 19.59 -4.85 -30.68
N ALA A 388 18.56 -4.30 -30.04
CA ALA A 388 17.45 -3.65 -30.73
C ALA A 388 17.92 -2.41 -31.52
N LEU A 389 18.80 -1.59 -30.93
CA LEU A 389 19.42 -0.44 -31.58
C LEU A 389 20.29 -0.89 -32.77
N ALA A 390 21.11 -1.93 -32.59
CA ALA A 390 21.96 -2.45 -33.67
C ALA A 390 21.13 -2.96 -34.85
N ILE A 391 20.06 -3.71 -34.60
CA ILE A 391 19.14 -4.17 -35.64
C ILE A 391 18.44 -2.99 -36.31
N GLY A 392 17.97 -2.00 -35.54
CA GLY A 392 17.31 -0.82 -36.09
C GLY A 392 18.22 0.10 -36.92
N VAL A 393 19.54 0.04 -36.70
CA VAL A 393 20.54 0.71 -37.57
C VAL A 393 20.85 -0.11 -38.82
N ILE A 394 20.94 -1.45 -38.70
CA ILE A 394 21.24 -2.35 -39.84
C ILE A 394 20.06 -2.46 -40.80
N VAL A 395 18.83 -2.44 -40.26
CA VAL A 395 17.57 -2.54 -41.01
C VAL A 395 16.79 -1.24 -40.80
N PRO A 396 17.06 -0.18 -41.59
CA PRO A 396 16.29 1.05 -41.54
C PRO A 396 14.85 0.74 -41.97
N GLY A 397 13.90 0.97 -41.07
CA GLY A 397 12.48 0.96 -41.39
C GLY A 397 11.98 2.40 -41.48
N ASP A 398 11.38 2.76 -42.61
CA ASP A 398 10.89 4.13 -42.84
C ASP A 398 9.53 4.42 -42.18
N SER A 399 8.89 3.42 -41.57
CA SER A 399 7.56 3.57 -40.98
C SER A 399 7.41 2.86 -39.64
N VAL A 400 6.61 3.47 -38.77
CA VAL A 400 6.19 2.91 -37.47
C VAL A 400 5.18 1.80 -37.73
N THR A 401 5.47 0.58 -37.27
CA THR A 401 4.53 -0.54 -37.38
C THR A 401 3.42 -0.45 -36.33
N ALA A 402 2.28 -1.10 -36.55
CA ALA A 402 1.16 -1.10 -35.61
C ALA A 402 1.57 -1.74 -34.26
N GLU A 403 2.40 -2.78 -34.31
CA GLU A 403 2.97 -3.43 -33.14
C GLU A 403 3.93 -2.52 -32.34
N MET A 404 4.63 -1.58 -32.99
CA MET A 404 5.40 -0.55 -32.27
C MET A 404 4.50 0.49 -31.63
N ALA A 405 3.51 0.98 -32.38
CA ALA A 405 2.60 2.03 -31.93
C ALA A 405 1.78 1.60 -30.70
N SER A 406 1.28 0.36 -30.68
CA SER A 406 0.52 -0.20 -29.56
C SER A 406 1.31 -0.26 -28.24
N ARG A 407 2.64 -0.33 -28.30
CA ARG A 407 3.53 -0.37 -27.13
C ARG A 407 4.01 1.03 -26.70
N ALA A 408 3.72 2.05 -27.49
CA ALA A 408 4.06 3.45 -27.20
C ALA A 408 2.95 4.21 -26.44
N SER A 409 1.75 3.63 -26.34
CA SER A 409 0.60 4.20 -25.64
C SER A 409 0.27 3.39 -24.38
N PRO A 410 1.07 3.51 -23.31
CA PRO A 410 0.85 2.74 -22.08
C PRO A 410 -0.47 3.12 -21.42
N SER A 411 -1.14 2.13 -20.82
CA SER A 411 -2.43 2.27 -20.18
C SER A 411 -2.44 1.71 -18.75
N LEU A 412 -3.44 2.11 -17.96
CA LEU A 412 -3.70 1.48 -16.65
C LEU A 412 -3.99 -0.03 -16.74
N LEU A 413 -4.45 -0.52 -17.89
CA LEU A 413 -4.66 -1.96 -18.10
C LEU A 413 -3.33 -2.71 -18.15
N ASP A 414 -2.29 -2.13 -18.75
CA ASP A 414 -0.95 -2.71 -18.75
C ASP A 414 -0.39 -2.85 -17.34
N LEU A 415 -0.61 -1.83 -16.49
CA LEU A 415 -0.28 -1.89 -15.07
C LEU A 415 -1.01 -3.05 -14.37
N GLY A 416 -2.31 -3.23 -14.64
CA GLY A 416 -3.09 -4.35 -14.11
C GLY A 416 -2.52 -5.71 -14.50
N VAL A 417 -2.15 -5.88 -15.78
CA VAL A 417 -1.50 -7.09 -16.30
C VAL A 417 -0.14 -7.32 -15.64
N ALA A 418 0.67 -6.27 -15.46
CA ALA A 418 1.98 -6.37 -14.81
C ALA A 418 1.87 -6.77 -13.32
N LEU A 419 0.90 -6.21 -12.58
CA LEU A 419 0.62 -6.60 -11.20
C LEU A 419 0.21 -8.09 -11.14
N ALA A 420 -0.75 -8.50 -11.96
CA ALA A 420 -1.18 -9.91 -12.02
C ALA A 420 -0.01 -10.86 -12.35
N SER A 421 0.88 -10.44 -13.26
CA SER A 421 2.07 -11.21 -13.65
C SER A 421 3.08 -11.34 -12.52
N GLY A 422 3.34 -10.26 -11.78
CA GLY A 422 4.19 -10.30 -10.60
C GLY A 422 3.63 -11.22 -9.51
N ALA A 423 2.31 -11.21 -9.31
CA ALA A 423 1.66 -12.11 -8.37
C ALA A 423 1.77 -13.58 -8.80
N ALA A 424 1.45 -13.86 -10.06
CA ALA A 424 1.52 -15.20 -10.63
C ALA A 424 2.94 -15.77 -10.59
N ALA A 425 3.94 -14.96 -10.95
CA ALA A 425 5.35 -15.35 -10.94
C ALA A 425 5.85 -15.67 -9.53
N ALA A 426 5.59 -14.79 -8.56
CA ALA A 426 5.99 -15.03 -7.17
C ALA A 426 5.29 -16.25 -6.56
N TYR A 427 4.01 -16.47 -6.88
CA TYR A 427 3.28 -17.65 -6.43
C TYR A 427 3.79 -18.95 -7.07
N ALA A 428 4.02 -18.96 -8.39
CA ALA A 428 4.51 -20.12 -9.13
C ALA A 428 5.92 -20.53 -8.68
N LEU A 429 6.82 -19.56 -8.49
CA LEU A 429 8.20 -19.79 -8.01
C LEU A 429 8.24 -20.26 -6.55
N SER A 430 7.18 -20.04 -5.78
CA SER A 430 7.09 -20.47 -4.39
C SER A 430 6.53 -21.89 -4.23
N ARG A 431 6.03 -22.53 -5.30
CA ARG A 431 5.51 -23.90 -5.27
C ARG A 431 6.40 -24.86 -6.06
N LYS A 432 6.94 -25.85 -5.35
CA LYS A 432 7.80 -26.92 -5.91
C LYS A 432 7.14 -27.71 -7.04
N ASP A 433 5.82 -27.90 -7.00
CA ASP A 433 5.09 -28.68 -8.02
C ASP A 433 4.82 -27.90 -9.31
N MET A 434 4.95 -26.57 -9.29
CA MET A 434 4.64 -25.69 -10.43
C MET A 434 5.87 -25.05 -11.04
N SER A 435 6.99 -24.97 -10.30
CA SER A 435 8.23 -24.36 -10.79
C SER A 435 8.85 -25.13 -11.98
N ALA A 436 8.59 -26.43 -12.11
CA ALA A 436 9.12 -27.27 -13.19
C ALA A 436 8.44 -27.08 -14.55
N SER A 437 7.22 -26.51 -14.62
CA SER A 437 6.43 -26.43 -15.88
C SER A 437 6.16 -25.01 -16.40
N LEU A 438 6.52 -23.98 -15.65
CA LEU A 438 6.06 -22.60 -15.87
C LEU A 438 7.11 -21.50 -16.14
N PRO A 439 8.40 -21.75 -16.48
CA PRO A 439 9.28 -20.60 -16.75
C PRO A 439 8.97 -19.86 -18.06
N GLY A 440 8.58 -20.57 -19.12
CA GLY A 440 8.50 -19.98 -20.46
C GLY A 440 7.11 -19.51 -20.90
N VAL A 441 6.03 -20.25 -20.56
CA VAL A 441 4.74 -20.09 -21.26
C VAL A 441 3.73 -19.17 -20.59
N ALA A 442 3.67 -19.11 -19.25
CA ALA A 442 2.59 -18.36 -18.57
C ALA A 442 3.00 -16.97 -18.05
N ILE A 443 4.28 -16.60 -18.16
CA ILE A 443 4.86 -15.44 -17.45
C ILE A 443 5.54 -14.46 -18.42
N ALA A 444 5.36 -14.69 -19.73
CA ALA A 444 5.95 -13.93 -20.82
C ALA A 444 5.27 -12.56 -21.02
N VAL A 445 5.19 -11.76 -19.97
CA VAL A 445 4.51 -10.46 -20.03
C VAL A 445 5.48 -9.34 -20.38
N ALA A 446 5.13 -8.64 -21.47
CA ALA A 446 5.31 -7.22 -21.79
C ALA A 446 6.61 -6.49 -21.39
N LEU A 447 7.75 -7.18 -21.22
CA LEU A 447 9.01 -6.53 -20.83
C LEU A 447 9.99 -6.39 -22.00
N VAL A 448 10.26 -7.47 -22.75
CA VAL A 448 11.22 -7.42 -23.87
C VAL A 448 10.71 -6.56 -25.02
N PRO A 449 9.43 -6.66 -25.44
CA PRO A 449 8.99 -5.89 -26.60
C PRO A 449 8.99 -4.37 -26.37
N PRO A 450 8.63 -3.83 -25.19
CA PRO A 450 8.84 -2.41 -24.94
C PRO A 450 10.31 -1.98 -24.97
N LEU A 451 11.25 -2.82 -24.51
CA LEU A 451 12.68 -2.55 -24.67
C LEU A 451 13.12 -2.56 -26.15
N ALA A 452 12.59 -3.50 -26.93
CA ALA A 452 12.88 -3.59 -28.36
C ALA A 452 12.31 -2.38 -29.14
N VAL A 453 11.06 -1.98 -28.86
CA VAL A 453 10.47 -0.75 -29.42
C VAL A 453 11.26 0.48 -29.00
N MET A 454 11.70 0.57 -27.74
CA MET A 454 12.57 1.66 -27.27
C MET A 454 13.88 1.71 -28.07
N GLY A 455 14.57 0.58 -28.25
CA GLY A 455 15.79 0.52 -29.04
C GLY A 455 15.60 0.89 -30.51
N LEU A 456 14.54 0.40 -31.16
CA LEU A 456 14.25 0.67 -32.57
C LEU A 456 13.81 2.12 -32.81
N SER A 457 12.97 2.67 -31.93
CA SER A 457 12.54 4.07 -32.02
C SER A 457 13.69 5.05 -31.73
N LEU A 458 14.65 4.68 -30.87
CA LEU A 458 15.89 5.44 -30.69
C LEU A 458 16.77 5.44 -31.93
N SER A 459 16.90 4.31 -32.65
CA SER A 459 17.67 4.28 -33.91
C SER A 459 17.01 5.10 -35.01
N GLN A 460 15.67 5.20 -35.00
CA GLN A 460 14.87 5.94 -35.97
C GLN A 460 14.63 7.42 -35.59
N GLY A 461 15.14 7.90 -34.45
CA GLY A 461 14.93 9.28 -33.99
C GLY A 461 13.51 9.61 -33.49
N GLN A 462 12.69 8.60 -33.23
CA GLN A 462 11.29 8.74 -32.80
C GLN A 462 11.17 8.84 -31.27
N TRP A 463 11.60 9.97 -30.72
CA TRP A 463 11.65 10.21 -29.26
C TRP A 463 10.33 9.98 -28.52
N ARG A 464 9.19 10.31 -29.16
CA ARG A 464 7.87 10.16 -28.56
C ARG A 464 7.51 8.69 -28.32
N ILE A 465 7.77 7.83 -29.30
CA ILE A 465 7.51 6.39 -29.22
C ILE A 465 8.47 5.73 -28.23
N ALA A 466 9.75 6.13 -28.26
CA ALA A 466 10.75 5.68 -27.31
C ALA A 466 10.34 5.99 -25.86
N ALA A 467 9.89 7.21 -25.58
CA ALA A 467 9.46 7.63 -24.25
C ALA A 467 8.22 6.85 -23.75
N GLY A 468 7.21 6.66 -24.60
CA GLY A 468 6.02 5.88 -24.26
C GLY A 468 6.35 4.42 -23.93
N SER A 469 7.19 3.79 -24.76
CA SER A 469 7.64 2.42 -24.54
C SER A 469 8.55 2.27 -23.31
N SER A 470 9.39 3.28 -23.03
CA SER A 470 10.20 3.34 -21.81
C SER A 470 9.34 3.41 -20.55
N LEU A 471 8.27 4.22 -20.59
CA LEU A 471 7.31 4.34 -19.49
C LEU A 471 6.56 3.03 -19.26
N LEU A 472 6.13 2.35 -20.33
CA LEU A 472 5.52 1.02 -20.25
C LEU A 472 6.46 0.01 -19.57
N PHE A 473 7.72 -0.05 -20.01
CA PHE A 473 8.73 -0.92 -19.41
C PHE A 473 8.95 -0.61 -17.93
N ALA A 474 9.15 0.66 -17.57
CA ALA A 474 9.38 1.07 -16.19
C ALA A 474 8.20 0.75 -15.27
N THR A 475 6.98 0.99 -15.76
CA THR A 475 5.74 0.63 -15.05
C THR A 475 5.69 -0.86 -14.79
N ASN A 476 5.91 -1.68 -15.82
CA ASN A 476 5.85 -3.13 -15.72
C ASN A 476 6.91 -3.66 -14.75
N LEU A 477 8.14 -3.16 -14.84
CA LEU A 477 9.25 -3.54 -13.97
C LEU A 477 8.92 -3.29 -12.49
N VAL A 478 8.46 -2.07 -12.17
CA VAL A 478 8.16 -1.66 -10.79
C VAL A 478 6.94 -2.38 -10.26
N ALA A 479 5.89 -2.53 -11.07
CA ALA A 479 4.67 -3.25 -10.70
C ALA A 479 4.94 -4.73 -10.41
N ILE A 480 5.72 -5.41 -11.24
CA ILE A 480 6.11 -6.82 -11.05
C ILE A 480 6.92 -6.97 -9.77
N ALA A 481 7.91 -6.11 -9.54
CA ALA A 481 8.73 -6.15 -8.33
C ALA A 481 7.90 -5.88 -7.06
N ALA A 482 7.00 -4.89 -7.09
CA ALA A 482 6.11 -4.55 -6.00
C ALA A 482 5.13 -5.68 -5.66
N MET A 483 4.43 -6.20 -6.67
CA MET A 483 3.46 -7.26 -6.46
C MET A 483 4.11 -8.60 -6.12
N GLY A 484 5.26 -8.92 -6.72
CA GLY A 484 6.03 -10.10 -6.33
C GLY A 484 6.48 -10.03 -4.87
N GLY A 485 7.00 -8.88 -4.43
CA GLY A 485 7.29 -8.61 -3.03
C GLY A 485 6.05 -8.77 -2.13
N PHE A 486 4.90 -8.26 -2.57
CA PHE A 486 3.66 -8.36 -1.81
C PHE A 486 3.22 -9.81 -1.62
N VAL A 487 3.32 -10.63 -2.66
CA VAL A 487 3.04 -12.07 -2.56
C VAL A 487 4.03 -12.78 -1.65
N PHE A 488 5.32 -12.48 -1.71
CA PHE A 488 6.29 -13.06 -0.76
C PHE A 488 5.97 -12.68 0.69
N LEU A 489 5.57 -11.43 0.94
CA LEU A 489 5.10 -10.98 2.25
C LEU A 489 3.89 -11.80 2.72
N LEU A 490 2.91 -12.06 1.83
CA LEU A 490 1.74 -12.89 2.12
C LEU A 490 2.11 -14.35 2.41
N LEU A 491 3.09 -14.91 1.71
CA LEU A 491 3.60 -16.27 1.91
C LEU A 491 4.45 -16.43 3.17
N GLY A 492 4.73 -15.33 3.88
CA GLY A 492 5.39 -15.32 5.17
C GLY A 492 6.90 -15.10 5.11
N PHE A 493 7.43 -14.53 4.02
CA PHE A 493 8.78 -13.99 4.00
C PHE A 493 8.80 -12.67 4.78
N GLN A 494 9.69 -12.59 5.78
CA GLN A 494 9.84 -11.42 6.65
C GLN A 494 11.32 -11.24 7.01
N PRO A 495 11.78 -10.02 7.30
CA PRO A 495 13.12 -9.82 7.83
C PRO A 495 13.25 -10.44 9.23
N GLU A 496 14.42 -11.00 9.54
CA GLU A 496 14.72 -11.54 10.88
C GLU A 496 14.48 -10.47 11.97
N PRO A 497 13.58 -10.72 12.95
CA PRO A 497 13.17 -9.71 13.93
C PRO A 497 14.30 -9.29 14.88
N ASP A 498 15.30 -10.16 15.08
CA ASP A 498 16.43 -9.94 16.00
C ASP A 498 17.45 -8.91 15.45
N ARG A 499 17.31 -8.49 14.18
CA ARG A 499 18.18 -7.49 13.54
C ARG A 499 17.41 -6.23 13.17
N ARG A 500 17.34 -5.27 14.10
CA ARG A 500 16.74 -3.93 13.89
C ARG A 500 17.17 -3.25 12.59
N GLU A 501 18.44 -3.39 12.22
CA GLU A 501 18.97 -2.84 10.96
C GLU A 501 18.23 -3.37 9.72
N ARG A 502 17.93 -4.68 9.67
CA ARG A 502 17.22 -5.30 8.54
C ARG A 502 15.75 -4.85 8.48
N MET A 503 15.11 -4.67 9.63
CA MET A 503 13.72 -4.18 9.71
C MET A 503 13.58 -2.72 9.23
N LEU A 504 14.52 -1.84 9.62
CA LEU A 504 14.55 -0.46 9.16
C LEU A 504 14.80 -0.36 7.66
N VAL A 505 15.73 -1.18 7.15
CA VAL A 505 16.02 -1.28 5.71
C VAL A 505 14.80 -1.77 4.94
N PHE A 506 14.15 -2.85 5.40
CA PHE A 506 12.89 -3.34 4.83
C PHE A 506 11.84 -2.23 4.74
N THR A 507 11.55 -1.54 5.85
CA THR A 507 10.51 -0.51 5.91
C THR A 507 10.79 0.63 4.92
N ARG A 508 12.04 1.13 4.89
CA ARG A 508 12.45 2.19 3.95
C ARG A 508 12.36 1.72 2.50
N MET A 509 12.83 0.52 2.18
CA MET A 509 12.83 0.01 0.81
C MET A 509 11.41 -0.27 0.31
N TRP A 510 10.54 -0.79 1.18
CA TRP A 510 9.14 -1.01 0.86
C TRP A 510 8.42 0.32 0.59
N GLN A 511 8.68 1.35 1.40
CA GLN A 511 8.18 2.71 1.16
C GLN A 511 8.67 3.28 -0.18
N VAL A 512 9.97 3.15 -0.48
CA VAL A 512 10.54 3.60 -1.76
C VAL A 512 9.86 2.91 -2.94
N LEU A 513 9.62 1.60 -2.85
CA LEU A 513 8.96 0.83 -3.91
C LEU A 513 7.51 1.28 -4.15
N ILE A 514 6.74 1.53 -3.08
CA ILE A 514 5.37 2.05 -3.17
C ILE A 514 5.36 3.47 -3.75
N ILE A 515 6.26 4.34 -3.29
CA ILE A 515 6.38 5.71 -3.79
C ILE A 515 6.73 5.69 -5.28
N LEU A 516 7.66 4.84 -5.69
CA LEU A 516 8.04 4.68 -7.09
C LEU A 516 6.87 4.19 -7.95
N LEU A 517 6.10 3.21 -7.45
CA LEU A 517 4.88 2.72 -8.11
C LEU A 517 3.85 3.85 -8.28
N LEU A 518 3.64 4.66 -7.24
CA LEU A 518 2.71 5.80 -7.28
C LEU A 518 3.16 6.87 -8.29
N ILE A 519 4.45 7.24 -8.24
CA ILE A 519 5.06 8.23 -9.15
C ILE A 519 4.89 7.81 -10.61
N ILE A 520 5.05 6.53 -10.92
CA ILE A 520 4.91 6.02 -12.30
C ILE A 520 3.44 5.85 -12.70
N SER A 521 2.57 5.49 -11.76
CA SER A 521 1.14 5.30 -12.01
C SER A 521 0.41 6.62 -12.28
N LEU A 522 0.88 7.75 -11.73
CA LEU A 522 0.28 9.08 -11.91
C LEU A 522 0.31 9.56 -13.38
N PRO A 523 1.47 9.61 -14.08
CA PRO A 523 1.54 9.91 -15.51
C PRO A 523 0.72 8.95 -16.35
N LEU A 524 0.71 7.66 -15.99
CA LEU A 524 -0.04 6.64 -16.71
C LEU A 524 -1.55 6.86 -16.59
N ALA A 525 -2.03 7.16 -15.38
CA ALA A 525 -3.43 7.52 -15.15
C ALA A 525 -3.80 8.75 -15.97
N TRP A 526 -2.97 9.79 -15.93
CA TRP A 526 -3.18 11.01 -16.70
C TRP A 526 -3.24 10.76 -18.22
N LEU A 527 -2.28 10.00 -18.77
CA LEU A 527 -2.27 9.60 -20.18
C LEU A 527 -3.51 8.79 -20.55
N THR A 528 -3.93 7.87 -19.67
CA THR A 528 -5.12 7.05 -19.86
C THR A 528 -6.39 7.89 -19.86
N PHE A 529 -6.54 8.83 -18.92
CA PHE A 529 -7.69 9.74 -18.89
C PHE A 529 -7.78 10.61 -20.14
N ARG A 530 -6.62 11.09 -20.64
CA ARG A 530 -6.56 11.85 -21.88
C ARG A 530 -6.98 11.00 -23.09
N SER A 531 -6.47 9.77 -23.20
CA SER A 531 -6.79 8.89 -24.34
C SER A 531 -8.26 8.47 -24.36
N PHE A 532 -8.86 8.20 -23.20
CA PHE A 532 -10.30 7.94 -23.11
C PHE A 532 -11.14 9.16 -23.52
N GLY A 533 -10.70 10.37 -23.19
CA GLY A 533 -11.36 11.60 -23.63
C GLY A 533 -11.35 11.75 -25.15
N GLU A 534 -10.18 11.58 -25.78
CA GLU A 534 -10.02 11.65 -27.24
C GLU A 534 -10.80 10.55 -27.97
N ALA A 535 -10.77 9.30 -27.48
CA ALA A 535 -11.48 8.17 -28.06
C ALA A 535 -13.01 8.33 -27.96
N LYS A 536 -13.52 8.78 -26.80
CA LYS A 536 -14.95 9.06 -26.62
C LYS A 536 -15.43 10.15 -27.57
N LEU A 537 -14.65 11.21 -27.70
CA LEU A 537 -14.96 12.34 -28.57
C LEU A 537 -14.97 11.96 -30.06
N GLN A 538 -14.06 11.08 -30.50
CA GLN A 538 -14.09 10.53 -31.86
C GLN A 538 -15.30 9.60 -32.07
N HIS A 539 -15.64 8.78 -31.08
CA HIS A 539 -16.81 7.89 -31.14
C HIS A 539 -18.11 8.68 -31.20
N ASP A 540 -18.30 9.66 -30.31
CA ASP A 540 -19.48 10.53 -30.26
C ASP A 540 -19.62 11.34 -31.55
N LEU A 541 -18.50 11.88 -32.09
CA LEU A 541 -18.48 12.60 -33.36
C LEU A 541 -18.90 11.68 -34.53
N ARG A 542 -18.27 10.51 -34.66
CA ARG A 542 -18.56 9.57 -35.75
C ARG A 542 -20.01 9.07 -35.69
N GLN A 543 -20.48 8.70 -34.51
CA GLN A 543 -21.85 8.22 -34.33
C GLN A 543 -22.89 9.30 -34.63
N THR A 544 -22.61 10.55 -34.26
CA THR A 544 -23.50 11.69 -34.58
C THR A 544 -23.51 11.97 -36.07
N LEU A 545 -22.33 11.97 -36.73
CA LEU A 545 -22.23 12.14 -38.18
C LEU A 545 -22.98 11.03 -38.93
N GLU A 546 -22.74 9.76 -38.59
CA GLU A 546 -23.41 8.62 -39.24
C GLU A 546 -24.94 8.70 -39.06
N LYS A 547 -25.42 9.06 -37.85
CA LYS A 547 -26.85 9.17 -37.55
C LYS A 547 -27.53 10.32 -38.31
N GLU A 548 -26.94 11.51 -38.29
CA GLU A 548 -27.55 12.69 -38.92
C GLU A 548 -27.45 12.65 -40.45
N ILE A 549 -26.37 12.10 -41.00
CA ILE A 549 -26.21 11.94 -42.45
C ILE A 549 -27.15 10.86 -42.98
N ALA A 550 -27.33 9.75 -42.25
CA ALA A 550 -28.32 8.72 -42.62
C ALA A 550 -29.78 9.23 -42.56
N ALA A 551 -30.05 10.30 -41.81
CA ALA A 551 -31.36 10.94 -41.80
C ALA A 551 -31.62 11.82 -43.04
N MET A 552 -30.59 12.15 -43.82
CA MET A 552 -30.72 12.90 -45.07
C MET A 552 -31.01 11.94 -46.23
N GLU A 553 -32.09 12.19 -46.97
CA GLU A 553 -32.46 11.33 -48.10
C GLU A 553 -31.43 11.40 -49.23
N GLY A 554 -30.93 10.23 -49.63
CA GLY A 554 -30.03 10.09 -50.78
C GLY A 554 -28.59 10.56 -50.52
N VAL A 555 -28.19 10.68 -49.26
CA VAL A 555 -26.82 11.04 -48.82
C VAL A 555 -26.17 9.84 -48.12
N GLU A 556 -24.95 9.50 -48.50
CA GLU A 556 -24.13 8.46 -47.86
C GLU A 556 -22.84 9.05 -47.30
N PHE A 557 -22.48 8.62 -46.09
CA PHE A 557 -21.27 9.06 -45.40
C PHE A 557 -20.04 8.31 -45.92
N ARG A 558 -18.96 9.04 -46.23
CA ARG A 558 -17.73 8.47 -46.76
C ARG A 558 -16.61 8.49 -45.73
N GLU A 559 -16.16 9.68 -45.37
CA GLU A 559 -15.03 9.89 -44.46
C GLU A 559 -15.14 11.26 -43.79
N TYR A 560 -14.39 11.47 -42.72
CA TYR A 560 -14.24 12.76 -42.08
C TYR A 560 -12.80 12.98 -41.65
N GLU A 561 -12.35 14.22 -41.76
CA GLU A 561 -11.07 14.69 -41.22
C GLU A 561 -11.36 15.68 -40.08
N THR A 562 -10.56 15.60 -39.03
CA THR A 562 -10.63 16.55 -37.92
C THR A 562 -9.30 17.25 -37.73
N SER A 563 -9.34 18.57 -37.60
CA SER A 563 -8.21 19.37 -37.13
C SER A 563 -8.67 20.29 -36.00
N ILE A 564 -7.75 20.69 -35.14
CA ILE A 564 -8.03 21.64 -34.06
C ILE A 564 -7.21 22.88 -34.39
N ASP A 565 -7.86 24.04 -34.43
CA ASP A 565 -7.19 25.31 -34.72
C ASP A 565 -6.46 25.86 -33.48
N GLU A 566 -5.60 26.87 -33.67
CA GLU A 566 -4.84 27.53 -32.58
C GLU A 566 -5.77 28.13 -31.51
N GLU A 567 -7.00 28.48 -31.88
CA GLU A 567 -8.05 29.01 -30.99
C GLU A 567 -8.84 27.90 -30.26
N GLY A 568 -8.53 26.62 -30.51
CA GLY A 568 -9.19 25.48 -29.87
C GLY A 568 -10.54 25.08 -30.49
N VAL A 569 -10.90 25.66 -31.64
CA VAL A 569 -12.09 25.28 -32.40
C VAL A 569 -11.82 23.96 -33.13
N LEU A 570 -12.78 23.03 -33.05
CA LEU A 570 -12.70 21.79 -33.81
C LEU A 570 -13.20 22.01 -35.23
N ASN A 571 -12.29 21.92 -36.20
CA ASN A 571 -12.63 21.88 -37.61
C ASN A 571 -12.95 20.43 -38.01
N VAL A 572 -14.15 20.20 -38.52
CA VAL A 572 -14.59 18.89 -39.03
C VAL A 572 -14.88 19.04 -40.52
N ALA A 573 -14.06 18.42 -41.35
CA ALA A 573 -14.32 18.31 -42.78
C ALA A 573 -14.96 16.95 -43.05
N VAL A 574 -16.22 16.93 -43.48
CA VAL A 574 -16.97 15.70 -43.73
C VAL A 574 -17.17 15.54 -45.23
N GLU A 575 -16.85 14.36 -45.75
CA GLU A 575 -17.06 14.00 -47.15
C GLU A 575 -18.28 13.08 -47.26
N VAL A 576 -19.26 13.52 -48.06
CA VAL A 576 -20.52 12.80 -48.29
C VAL A 576 -20.78 12.63 -49.78
N GLU A 577 -21.32 11.48 -50.15
CA GLU A 577 -21.85 11.22 -51.49
C GLU A 577 -23.33 11.54 -51.50
N SER A 578 -23.83 12.26 -52.51
CA SER A 578 -25.23 12.66 -52.56
C SER A 578 -25.84 12.52 -53.95
N THR A 579 -27.01 11.90 -54.01
CA THR A 579 -27.85 11.81 -55.22
C THR A 579 -28.72 13.04 -55.46
N ARG A 580 -28.83 13.93 -54.46
CA ARG A 580 -29.60 15.17 -54.50
C ARG A 580 -28.77 16.38 -54.08
N THR A 581 -29.24 17.59 -54.36
CA THR A 581 -28.60 18.81 -53.88
C THR A 581 -28.89 19.01 -52.38
N ILE A 582 -27.84 19.14 -51.57
CA ILE A 582 -27.97 19.41 -50.13
C ILE A 582 -28.11 20.92 -49.92
N ALA A 583 -29.18 21.34 -49.26
CA ALA A 583 -29.41 22.75 -48.94
C ALA A 583 -28.50 23.21 -47.80
N HIS A 584 -28.01 24.46 -47.87
CA HIS A 584 -27.05 25.00 -46.89
C HIS A 584 -27.53 24.91 -45.43
N HIS A 585 -28.83 25.12 -45.17
CA HIS A 585 -29.40 25.04 -43.81
C HIS A 585 -29.15 23.69 -43.14
N LYS A 586 -29.13 22.58 -43.90
CA LYS A 586 -28.83 21.24 -43.36
C LYS A 586 -27.41 21.12 -42.81
N SER A 587 -26.46 21.85 -43.40
CA SER A 587 -25.09 21.91 -42.87
C SER A 587 -24.99 22.72 -41.58
N VAL A 588 -25.83 23.75 -41.43
CA VAL A 588 -25.91 24.55 -40.20
C VAL A 588 -26.56 23.74 -39.08
N ASP A 589 -27.69 23.08 -39.36
CA ASP A 589 -28.39 22.20 -38.40
C ASP A 589 -27.46 21.10 -37.87
N LEU A 590 -26.65 20.50 -38.76
CA LEU A 590 -25.65 19.49 -38.41
C LEU A 590 -24.54 20.08 -37.54
N GLN A 591 -24.05 21.27 -37.85
CA GLN A 591 -23.05 21.95 -37.03
C GLN A 591 -23.59 22.27 -35.62
N GLU A 592 -24.81 22.78 -35.51
CA GLU A 592 -25.43 23.09 -34.21
C GLU A 592 -25.61 21.83 -33.35
N HIS A 593 -26.09 20.73 -33.94
CA HIS A 593 -26.16 19.45 -33.24
C HIS A 593 -24.79 18.93 -32.79
N LEU A 594 -23.76 19.07 -33.62
CA LEU A 594 -22.40 18.69 -33.25
C LEU A 594 -21.87 19.54 -32.09
N VAL A 595 -22.17 20.84 -32.06
CA VAL A 595 -21.81 21.74 -30.95
C VAL A 595 -22.53 21.32 -29.66
N GLU A 596 -23.82 20.97 -29.75
CA GLU A 596 -24.62 20.53 -28.59
C GLU A 596 -24.14 19.20 -28.02
N VAL A 597 -23.94 18.19 -28.88
CA VAL A 597 -23.54 16.83 -28.45
C VAL A 597 -22.10 16.82 -27.95
N LEU A 598 -21.19 17.52 -28.63
CA LEU A 598 -19.76 17.49 -28.28
C LEU A 598 -19.40 18.56 -27.24
N ASN A 599 -20.32 19.45 -26.89
CA ASN A 599 -20.17 20.55 -25.93
C ASN A 599 -18.88 21.37 -26.16
N ARG A 600 -18.59 21.67 -27.43
CA ARG A 600 -17.39 22.39 -27.88
C ARG A 600 -17.67 23.18 -29.16
N PRO A 601 -16.94 24.26 -29.44
CA PRO A 601 -17.08 24.97 -30.71
C PRO A 601 -16.60 24.08 -31.86
N VAL A 602 -17.48 23.88 -32.84
CA VAL A 602 -17.24 23.09 -34.05
C VAL A 602 -17.44 23.97 -35.28
N ALA A 603 -16.47 23.97 -36.18
CA ALA A 603 -16.60 24.52 -37.52
C ALA A 603 -16.72 23.36 -38.51
N LEU A 604 -17.87 23.23 -39.15
CA LEU A 604 -18.17 22.13 -40.05
C LEU A 604 -17.99 22.55 -41.51
N VAL A 605 -17.24 21.76 -42.28
CA VAL A 605 -17.13 21.88 -43.73
C VAL A 605 -17.67 20.61 -44.37
N LEU A 606 -18.77 20.72 -45.12
CA LEU A 606 -19.37 19.60 -45.82
C LEU A 606 -18.90 19.59 -47.29
N LYS A 607 -18.10 18.58 -47.66
CA LYS A 607 -17.69 18.30 -49.05
C LYS A 607 -18.69 17.32 -49.66
N VAL A 608 -19.42 17.76 -50.66
CA VAL A 608 -20.47 16.94 -51.30
C VAL A 608 -19.98 16.45 -52.67
N ILE A 609 -19.93 15.13 -52.84
CA ILE A 609 -19.64 14.47 -54.11
C ILE A 609 -20.98 14.08 -54.75
N PRO A 610 -21.38 14.67 -55.88
CA PRO A 610 -22.60 14.29 -56.56
C PRO A 610 -22.45 12.90 -57.18
N THR A 611 -23.37 12.00 -56.86
CA THR A 611 -23.40 10.64 -57.42
C THR A 611 -24.73 10.39 -58.11
N THR A 612 -24.72 9.61 -59.19
CA THR A 612 -25.94 9.21 -59.90
C THR A 612 -26.05 7.69 -59.83
N ARG A 613 -27.07 7.21 -59.11
CA ARG A 613 -27.36 5.78 -59.01
C ARG A 613 -28.35 5.40 -60.10
N LEU A 614 -27.93 4.55 -61.03
CA LEU A 614 -28.76 4.01 -62.09
C LEU A 614 -29.14 2.58 -61.72
N ASP A 615 -30.40 2.37 -61.32
CA ASP A 615 -30.93 1.02 -61.11
C ASP A 615 -31.47 0.47 -62.44
N SER A 616 -31.01 -0.70 -62.86
CA SER A 616 -31.49 -1.34 -64.09
C SER A 616 -32.96 -1.78 -64.03
N LEU A 617 -33.53 -1.88 -62.83
CA LEU A 617 -34.92 -2.29 -62.60
C LEU A 617 -35.86 -1.08 -62.39
N GLU A 618 -35.33 0.12 -62.14
CA GLU A 618 -36.09 1.37 -61.99
C GLU A 618 -35.62 2.43 -63.00
N PRO A 619 -36.37 2.67 -64.10
CA PRO A 619 -36.00 3.70 -65.06
C PRO A 619 -36.02 5.10 -64.41
N PRO A 620 -35.08 6.00 -64.75
CA PRO A 620 -34.99 7.31 -64.13
C PRO A 620 -36.27 8.10 -64.34
N THR A 621 -36.91 8.52 -63.25
CA THR A 621 -38.07 9.43 -63.31
C THR A 621 -37.54 10.84 -63.57
N PRO A 622 -37.93 11.53 -64.66
CA PRO A 622 -37.49 12.90 -64.89
C PRO A 622 -38.09 13.83 -63.83
N GLU A 623 -37.26 14.34 -62.92
CA GLU A 623 -37.61 15.50 -62.10
C GLU A 623 -37.68 16.75 -63.00
N PRO A 624 -38.72 17.59 -62.87
CA PRO A 624 -38.85 18.80 -63.68
C PRO A 624 -37.72 19.78 -63.33
N THR A 625 -36.87 20.07 -64.31
CA THR A 625 -35.89 21.16 -64.25
C THR A 625 -36.63 22.49 -64.01
N PRO A 626 -36.27 23.30 -63.00
CA PRO A 626 -36.84 24.63 -62.85
C PRO A 626 -36.44 25.47 -64.07
N THR A 627 -37.45 25.95 -64.79
CA THR A 627 -37.28 26.85 -65.93
C THR A 627 -36.50 28.09 -65.52
N GLU A 628 -35.47 28.46 -66.29
CA GLU A 628 -34.74 29.72 -66.14
C GLU A 628 -35.75 30.89 -66.14
N THR A 629 -36.00 31.47 -64.97
CA THR A 629 -36.65 32.76 -64.85
C THR A 629 -35.56 33.82 -64.88
N SER A 630 -35.54 34.63 -65.94
CA SER A 630 -34.70 35.82 -66.02
C SER A 630 -35.02 36.75 -64.85
N ALA A 631 -34.09 36.89 -63.91
CA ALA A 631 -34.13 37.89 -62.86
C ALA A 631 -32.75 38.55 -62.72
N ALA A 632 -32.77 39.88 -62.68
CA ALA A 632 -31.65 40.77 -62.87
C ALA A 632 -30.53 40.64 -61.82
N THR A 633 -29.30 40.76 -62.30
CA THR A 633 -28.07 40.97 -61.54
C THR A 633 -28.19 42.18 -60.59
N SER A 634 -28.00 41.95 -59.29
CA SER A 634 -27.59 42.98 -58.35
C SER A 634 -26.20 42.64 -57.81
N THR A 635 -25.20 43.41 -58.25
CA THR A 635 -23.83 43.47 -57.77
C THR A 635 -23.77 43.83 -56.27
N PRO A 636 -22.81 43.30 -55.50
CA PRO A 636 -22.18 44.05 -54.43
C PRO A 636 -20.77 44.50 -54.83
N ALA A 637 -20.39 45.66 -54.32
CA ALA A 637 -19.27 46.47 -54.73
C ALA A 637 -17.87 45.89 -54.40
N SER A 638 -16.93 46.32 -55.23
CA SER A 638 -15.47 46.32 -55.10
C SER A 638 -14.89 46.36 -53.68
N GLY A 639 -13.94 45.46 -53.43
CA GLY A 639 -12.97 45.53 -52.33
C GLY A 639 -11.70 44.78 -52.73
N ALA A 640 -10.71 45.52 -53.20
CA ALA A 640 -9.45 45.02 -53.72
C ALA A 640 -8.61 44.29 -52.65
N PHE A 641 -8.09 43.10 -52.97
CA PHE A 641 -6.84 42.60 -52.40
C PHE A 641 -6.02 41.85 -53.46
N HIS A 642 -4.83 42.39 -53.70
CA HIS A 642 -3.77 41.85 -54.54
C HIS A 642 -3.32 40.45 -54.05
N ILE A 643 -3.26 39.47 -54.94
CA ILE A 643 -2.47 38.24 -54.77
C ILE A 643 -1.45 38.19 -55.91
N GLN A 644 -0.16 38.34 -55.58
CA GLN A 644 0.94 37.98 -56.47
C GLN A 644 1.09 36.44 -56.52
N PRO A 645 1.39 35.84 -57.69
CA PRO A 645 1.60 34.41 -57.80
C PRO A 645 3.03 34.03 -57.43
N ARG A 646 3.22 33.03 -56.54
CA ARG A 646 4.49 32.33 -56.38
C ARG A 646 4.39 30.96 -57.05
N ALA A 647 5.24 30.76 -58.05
CA ALA A 647 5.29 29.61 -58.93
C ALA A 647 5.88 28.37 -58.25
N ILE A 648 5.44 27.22 -58.77
CA ILE A 648 5.83 25.85 -58.47
C ILE A 648 6.85 25.40 -59.54
N PHE A 649 7.97 24.83 -59.06
CA PHE A 649 8.95 23.95 -59.72
C PHE A 649 9.95 24.49 -60.77
N ASP A 650 11.23 24.22 -60.47
CA ASP A 650 12.38 24.23 -61.37
C ASP A 650 13.10 22.87 -61.21
N PRO A 651 13.29 22.05 -62.27
CA PRO A 651 14.15 20.89 -62.24
C PRO A 651 15.43 21.14 -63.06
N GLY A 652 16.60 21.14 -62.42
CA GLY A 652 17.85 21.05 -63.17
C GLY A 652 19.14 21.44 -62.44
N PHE A 653 20.09 20.49 -62.50
CA PHE A 653 21.55 20.66 -62.49
C PHE A 653 22.35 20.74 -61.17
N ILE A 654 23.23 19.71 -61.07
CA ILE A 654 24.42 19.46 -60.24
C ILE A 654 24.18 18.81 -58.87
#